data_AF-A0A2E3H9L4-F1
#
_entry.id   AF-A0A2E3H9L4-F1
#
_cell.length_a   1.000
_cell.length_b   1.000
_cell.length_c   1.000
_cell.angle_alpha   90.00
_cell.angle_beta   90.00
_cell.angle_gamma   90.00
#
_symmetry.space_group_name_H-M   'P 1'
#
loop_
_entity.id
_entity.type
_entity.pdbx_description
1 polymer ?
#
loop_
_entity_poly.entity_id
_entity_poly.type
_entity_poly.pdbx_seq_one_letter_code
_entity_poly.pdbx_strand_id
1 'polypeptide(L)'
;MWDCAIERKALSRGNYHSINIHFLMRHQMNMKTALAGSALALVAIGGFALAAKPGETIYQRGFLSKEEAHKSIELPDGYSLELVLSDPHIEEPVACAFDGNGVLYVVEMRTYMQDADATGEQEPRSRISRHEDTDGDGVYDKHSVFIDDLLLPRAVLPLDDRVMVHVTNTLDLWNYRDTDGDGVADEKVRIYEGGRRGGNMEHQPSGLIWALDNWIYITYENRRYRFTNGKLEMERIPRGGGQWGLTQDDWGRLYYSTAGGENPAFFFQQPPVYGMLDLPGQTGRDFRRVFPIAEIPDVQGGRGRVGSNGGLNNMTGCAGQGIFRGDRLPEDIRGDLVIPEPVGRLIRLASVERKDAKTVLTNKYPGSEFIRTRDANFRPLWAETAPDGRMLLVDMHRGIIQQGNWTRRGSYLRGIIDKWGLDKNIGKGRIYRLVHRDFKPGPQPRMLDEKTSELVKHLEHPNGWWRDTAKKLIILREDRRSVTPALKEMALKGKTALGRANALWTLEGIGEADGATLAQALQDPSPEVKAQALRISEPLLSDGDQAVVMGVLQLGESAATPSAEVATQLINSVTYSGSDNVELLAVVESSIQAFPGNDAVKAVVSKGAAMREAARRAAEQRRKNAQLARSMEQGKVIYNQLCYTCHGPDGKGAPVPDNPGQTLAPSMVDAPRIIGSGSTMIRTILHGLTGPLDGKTYPGIMAPMNSQEDQWIADVATYVRNSFGNKASPIATDFVAAIREETKGRTSPFTLPELEALDPPMLVNRKSWMLTASNGKDGCKNAIDGNGSSRWSSGRSQVGGEWFQIELPELSKVSEVILDASPSTDDYPREYEVVVMADGEWSKVLAKGSGNGPVTVIGLPLVEAKIIRITQKGRSKGKHWSIHDLQIKGKRL
;
A
#
# COMPACT_ATOMS: atom_id res chain seq x y z
N MET A 1 20.54 3.99 36.39
CA MET A 1 21.23 4.09 37.70
C MET A 1 21.15 2.72 38.35
N TRP A 2 22.19 1.92 38.57
CA TRP A 2 23.64 1.97 38.37
C TRP A 2 24.11 0.50 38.22
N ASP A 3 25.10 0.26 37.36
CA ASP A 3 25.90 -0.97 37.26
C ASP A 3 26.81 -1.19 38.49
N CYS A 4 27.19 -2.44 38.75
CA CYS A 4 28.52 -2.88 39.27
C CYS A 4 28.50 -4.43 39.39
N ALA A 5 29.22 -5.26 38.61
CA ALA A 5 30.66 -5.39 38.36
C ALA A 5 31.46 -6.14 39.46
N ILE A 6 32.16 -7.22 39.04
CA ILE A 6 33.46 -7.77 39.54
C ILE A 6 33.32 -8.70 40.78
N GLU A 7 33.92 -9.90 40.90
CA GLU A 7 35.34 -10.29 40.72
C GLU A 7 35.61 -11.82 40.62
N ARG A 8 36.83 -12.14 40.17
CA ARG A 8 37.45 -13.45 39.86
C ARG A 8 38.13 -14.11 41.08
N LYS A 9 38.32 -15.44 41.03
CA LYS A 9 39.63 -16.21 41.13
C LYS A 9 39.38 -17.71 41.38
N ALA A 10 39.82 -18.62 40.50
CA ALA A 10 41.09 -19.40 40.54
C ALA A 10 41.00 -20.66 41.45
N LEU A 11 41.49 -21.88 41.18
CA LEU A 11 42.60 -22.38 40.35
C LEU A 11 42.60 -23.94 40.29
N SER A 12 43.27 -24.50 39.27
CA SER A 12 44.00 -25.81 39.22
C SER A 12 43.25 -27.08 38.77
N ARG A 13 43.83 -28.07 38.05
CA ARG A 13 45.01 -28.23 37.16
C ARG A 13 44.94 -29.66 36.55
N GLY A 14 45.34 -29.82 35.28
CA GLY A 14 46.01 -31.01 34.70
C GLY A 14 45.14 -32.17 34.20
N ASN A 15 45.50 -32.95 33.16
CA ASN A 15 46.41 -32.77 32.03
C ASN A 15 46.17 -33.91 31.00
N TYR A 16 46.25 -33.55 29.71
CA TYR A 16 46.54 -34.34 28.50
C TYR A 16 47.13 -35.77 28.61
N HIS A 17 46.69 -36.69 27.73
CA HIS A 17 47.46 -37.15 26.55
C HIS A 17 46.65 -38.10 25.63
N SER A 18 47.19 -38.26 24.43
CA SER A 18 46.60 -38.59 23.12
C SER A 18 47.13 -39.90 22.52
N ILE A 19 46.61 -40.27 21.32
CA ILE A 19 47.18 -41.14 20.26
C ILE A 19 46.87 -42.65 20.40
N ASN A 20 46.61 -43.50 19.39
CA ASN A 20 46.04 -43.50 18.02
C ASN A 20 46.16 -44.96 17.49
N ILE A 21 45.26 -45.38 16.58
CA ILE A 21 45.51 -46.25 15.39
C ILE A 21 45.57 -47.82 15.48
N HIS A 22 44.51 -48.43 14.90
CA HIS A 22 44.42 -49.47 13.82
C HIS A 22 44.51 -51.02 14.04
N PHE A 23 43.47 -51.67 13.50
CA PHE A 23 43.42 -52.71 12.42
C PHE A 23 43.05 -54.20 12.68
N LEU A 24 41.94 -54.57 12.00
CA LEU A 24 41.69 -55.73 11.08
C LEU A 24 41.32 -57.17 11.50
N MET A 25 40.41 -57.72 10.67
CA MET A 25 40.04 -59.12 10.31
C MET A 25 39.15 -59.93 11.27
N ARG A 26 37.91 -60.35 10.92
CA ARG A 26 37.33 -61.28 9.89
C ARG A 26 37.28 -62.77 10.29
N HIS A 27 36.02 -63.27 10.39
CA HIS A 27 35.48 -64.60 10.02
C HIS A 27 35.89 -65.87 10.79
N GLN A 28 34.92 -66.59 11.38
CA GLN A 28 34.38 -67.86 10.85
C GLN A 28 33.25 -68.47 11.71
N MET A 29 32.40 -69.25 11.02
CA MET A 29 31.18 -69.96 11.42
C MET A 29 31.42 -71.19 12.33
N ASN A 30 30.45 -71.57 13.19
CA ASN A 30 29.57 -72.73 12.96
C ASN A 30 28.58 -73.04 14.10
N MET A 31 27.41 -73.52 13.68
CA MET A 31 26.21 -73.91 14.44
C MET A 31 26.37 -75.19 15.30
N LYS A 32 25.58 -75.29 16.40
CA LYS A 32 24.68 -76.43 16.71
C LYS A 32 23.71 -76.13 17.87
N THR A 33 22.47 -75.79 17.48
CA THR A 33 21.12 -76.12 18.02
C THR A 33 20.90 -76.61 19.46
N ALA A 34 19.95 -75.96 20.16
CA ALA A 34 18.80 -76.58 20.85
C ALA A 34 17.62 -75.59 20.94
N LEU A 35 16.41 -76.05 20.60
CA LEU A 35 15.16 -75.29 20.46
C LEU A 35 14.48 -74.95 21.80
N ALA A 36 13.75 -73.82 21.85
CA ALA A 36 12.30 -73.78 22.11
C ALA A 36 11.71 -72.35 22.09
N GLY A 37 10.68 -72.16 21.25
CA GLY A 37 9.51 -71.32 21.53
C GLY A 37 9.59 -69.81 21.25
N SER A 38 9.08 -69.37 20.10
CA SER A 38 8.06 -68.29 19.97
C SER A 38 7.79 -67.97 18.50
N ALA A 39 6.52 -67.74 18.19
CA ALA A 39 5.95 -67.54 16.85
C ALA A 39 6.48 -66.27 16.15
N LEU A 40 6.77 -66.38 14.85
CA LEU A 40 6.82 -65.22 13.95
C LEU A 40 6.09 -65.55 12.64
N ALA A 41 5.12 -64.69 12.33
CA ALA A 41 4.34 -64.70 11.11
C ALA A 41 5.20 -64.34 9.88
N LEU A 42 4.77 -64.87 8.73
CA LEU A 42 5.28 -64.55 7.41
C LEU A 42 5.16 -63.05 7.07
N VAL A 43 6.28 -62.50 6.58
CA VAL A 43 6.45 -61.55 5.47
C VAL A 43 5.25 -60.67 5.09
N ALA A 44 5.33 -59.39 5.44
CA ALA A 44 4.79 -58.30 4.63
C ALA A 44 5.93 -57.30 4.34
N ILE A 45 6.15 -57.07 3.06
CA ILE A 45 7.14 -56.15 2.49
C ILE A 45 6.92 -54.75 3.09
N GLY A 46 7.94 -54.23 3.75
CA GLY A 46 7.98 -52.86 4.26
C GLY A 46 7.98 -51.86 3.10
N GLY A 47 6.80 -51.33 2.78
CA GLY A 47 6.69 -50.05 2.08
C GLY A 47 7.03 -48.94 3.07
N PHE A 48 8.14 -48.23 2.84
CA PHE A 48 8.32 -46.89 3.40
C PHE A 48 7.23 -45.99 2.81
N ALA A 49 6.09 -45.88 3.49
CA ALA A 49 5.18 -44.78 3.26
C ALA A 49 5.90 -43.51 3.74
N LEU A 50 6.45 -42.74 2.81
CA LEU A 50 6.81 -41.35 3.08
C LEU A 50 5.53 -40.66 3.58
N ALA A 51 5.46 -40.38 4.88
CA ALA A 51 4.38 -39.58 5.44
C ALA A 51 4.34 -38.23 4.69
N ALA A 52 3.16 -37.87 4.19
CA ALA A 52 2.95 -36.61 3.48
C ALA A 52 3.42 -35.44 4.37
N LYS A 53 4.15 -34.49 3.79
CA LYS A 53 4.60 -33.30 4.53
C LYS A 53 3.39 -32.45 4.94
N PRO A 54 3.47 -31.63 6.01
CA PRO A 54 2.41 -30.69 6.36
C PRO A 54 1.95 -29.84 5.16
N GLY A 55 0.63 -29.75 4.97
CA GLY A 55 0.00 -29.07 3.84
C GLY A 55 0.03 -29.84 2.51
N GLU A 56 0.52 -31.08 2.44
CA GLU A 56 0.45 -31.89 1.20
C GLU A 56 -0.91 -32.54 0.96
N THR A 57 -1.78 -32.55 1.97
CA THR A 57 -3.18 -33.01 1.94
C THR A 57 -4.08 -31.93 2.53
N ILE A 58 -5.20 -31.62 1.86
CA ILE A 58 -6.28 -30.83 2.49
C ILE A 58 -7.40 -31.77 2.91
N TYR A 59 -8.06 -31.44 4.01
CA TYR A 59 -9.09 -32.27 4.63
C TYR A 59 -10.49 -32.03 4.05
N GLN A 60 -10.71 -30.90 3.36
CA GLN A 60 -11.99 -30.51 2.75
C GLN A 60 -11.86 -30.31 1.24
N ARG A 61 -12.77 -30.91 0.47
CA ARG A 61 -13.04 -30.57 -0.93
C ARG A 61 -14.47 -30.04 -1.03
N GLY A 62 -14.71 -29.05 -1.88
CA GLY A 62 -16.04 -28.43 -1.97
C GLY A 62 -16.38 -27.55 -0.76
N PHE A 63 -17.67 -27.30 -0.58
CA PHE A 63 -18.24 -26.56 0.54
C PHE A 63 -18.71 -27.50 1.65
N LEU A 64 -18.51 -27.09 2.90
CA LEU A 64 -19.23 -27.65 4.03
C LEU A 64 -20.68 -27.14 4.02
N SER A 65 -21.60 -27.91 4.63
CA SER A 65 -22.92 -27.37 4.97
C SER A 65 -22.81 -26.16 5.89
N LYS A 66 -23.86 -25.34 5.98
CA LYS A 66 -23.87 -24.15 6.85
C LYS A 66 -23.63 -24.56 8.31
N GLU A 67 -24.23 -25.66 8.74
CA GLU A 67 -24.10 -26.23 10.09
C GLU A 67 -22.70 -26.77 10.37
N GLU A 68 -22.09 -27.52 9.44
CA GLU A 68 -20.73 -28.05 9.61
C GLU A 68 -19.69 -26.94 9.64
N ALA A 69 -19.83 -25.96 8.72
CA ALA A 69 -18.95 -24.82 8.70
C ALA A 69 -19.05 -24.01 10.00
N HIS A 70 -20.28 -23.76 10.47
CA HIS A 70 -20.49 -23.04 11.73
C HIS A 70 -19.88 -23.81 12.93
N LYS A 71 -20.05 -25.13 12.99
CA LYS A 71 -19.42 -25.99 14.02
C LYS A 71 -17.89 -26.01 13.97
N SER A 72 -17.29 -25.70 12.83
CA SER A 72 -15.84 -25.69 12.66
C SER A 72 -15.15 -24.41 13.15
N ILE A 73 -15.94 -23.40 13.58
CA ILE A 73 -15.45 -22.11 14.06
C ILE A 73 -15.07 -22.21 15.54
N GLU A 74 -13.85 -21.80 15.87
CA GLU A 74 -13.34 -21.61 17.23
C GLU A 74 -13.34 -20.12 17.59
N LEU A 75 -13.89 -19.81 18.77
CA LEU A 75 -14.05 -18.48 19.35
C LEU A 75 -13.81 -18.54 20.87
N PRO A 76 -13.47 -17.41 21.53
CA PRO A 76 -13.38 -17.37 22.98
C PRO A 76 -14.74 -17.60 23.65
N ASP A 77 -14.70 -18.13 24.88
CA ASP A 77 -15.89 -18.41 25.67
C ASP A 77 -16.82 -17.20 25.77
N GLY A 78 -18.11 -17.44 25.55
CA GLY A 78 -19.16 -16.42 25.61
C GLY A 78 -19.46 -15.74 24.28
N TYR A 79 -18.54 -15.77 23.33
CA TYR A 79 -18.75 -15.29 21.97
C TYR A 79 -19.35 -16.38 21.06
N SER A 80 -20.17 -15.95 20.10
CA SER A 80 -20.64 -16.80 18.99
C SER A 80 -20.88 -15.95 17.74
N LEU A 81 -21.08 -16.62 16.60
CA LEU A 81 -21.40 -15.96 15.32
C LEU A 81 -22.83 -16.34 14.88
N GLU A 82 -23.72 -15.37 14.76
CA GLU A 82 -25.05 -15.60 14.17
C GLU A 82 -24.94 -15.43 12.66
N LEU A 83 -25.42 -16.39 11.88
CA LEU A 83 -25.49 -16.25 10.42
C LEU A 83 -26.72 -15.40 10.07
N VAL A 84 -26.50 -14.16 9.64
CA VAL A 84 -27.58 -13.18 9.41
C VAL A 84 -27.96 -13.04 7.94
N LEU A 85 -27.06 -13.41 7.03
CA LEU A 85 -27.32 -13.40 5.59
C LEU A 85 -26.41 -14.41 4.88
N SER A 86 -26.95 -15.11 3.88
CA SER A 86 -26.19 -16.10 3.09
C SER A 86 -26.82 -16.36 1.74
N ASP A 87 -26.19 -17.21 0.92
CA ASP A 87 -26.78 -17.72 -0.32
C ASP A 87 -28.15 -18.39 -0.09
N PRO A 88 -29.12 -18.21 -1.00
CA PRO A 88 -28.99 -17.59 -2.33
C PRO A 88 -29.15 -16.05 -2.37
N HIS A 89 -29.39 -15.39 -1.24
CA HIS A 89 -29.68 -13.95 -1.24
C HIS A 89 -28.46 -13.07 -1.56
N ILE A 90 -27.27 -13.54 -1.19
CA ILE A 90 -25.99 -12.91 -1.51
C ILE A 90 -25.00 -13.94 -2.06
N GLU A 91 -24.07 -13.48 -2.89
CA GLU A 91 -22.95 -14.25 -3.42
C GLU A 91 -21.69 -13.41 -3.38
N GLU A 92 -20.59 -13.99 -2.91
CA GLU A 92 -19.25 -13.41 -2.93
C GLU A 92 -19.21 -11.97 -2.37
N PRO A 93 -19.77 -11.73 -1.16
CA PRO A 93 -19.78 -10.41 -0.55
C PRO A 93 -18.36 -10.01 -0.13
N VAL A 94 -18.04 -8.72 -0.26
CA VAL A 94 -16.68 -8.23 0.03
C VAL A 94 -16.65 -7.02 0.96
N ALA A 95 -17.75 -6.25 1.04
CA ALA A 95 -17.91 -5.11 1.93
C ALA A 95 -19.41 -4.83 2.16
N CYS A 96 -19.74 -4.09 3.22
CA CYS A 96 -21.11 -3.67 3.48
C CYS A 96 -21.17 -2.33 4.23
N ALA A 97 -22.31 -1.64 4.16
CA ALA A 97 -22.57 -0.44 4.95
C ALA A 97 -24.08 -0.30 5.26
N PHE A 98 -24.41 0.46 6.30
CA PHE A 98 -25.78 0.70 6.74
C PHE A 98 -26.25 2.12 6.42
N ASP A 99 -27.54 2.28 6.08
CA ASP A 99 -28.20 3.59 6.06
C ASP A 99 -28.74 4.02 7.43
N GLY A 100 -29.29 5.23 7.53
CA GLY A 100 -29.81 5.79 8.78
C GLY A 100 -30.95 5.00 9.44
N ASN A 101 -31.58 4.06 8.74
CA ASN A 101 -32.63 3.20 9.25
C ASN A 101 -32.16 1.74 9.43
N GLY A 102 -30.86 1.48 9.27
CA GLY A 102 -30.26 0.18 9.53
C GLY A 102 -30.45 -0.82 8.38
N VAL A 103 -30.85 -0.35 7.19
CA VAL A 103 -30.86 -1.17 5.98
C VAL A 103 -29.42 -1.44 5.56
N LEU A 104 -29.11 -2.70 5.26
CA LEU A 104 -27.78 -3.16 4.90
C LEU A 104 -27.60 -3.17 3.37
N TYR A 105 -26.59 -2.46 2.90
CA TYR A 105 -26.12 -2.52 1.52
C TYR A 105 -24.88 -3.41 1.45
N VAL A 106 -24.90 -4.42 0.59
CA VAL A 106 -23.83 -5.42 0.46
C VAL A 106 -23.20 -5.34 -0.92
N VAL A 107 -21.88 -5.22 -0.96
CA VAL A 107 -21.07 -5.22 -2.18
C VAL A 107 -20.71 -6.65 -2.54
N GLU A 108 -21.09 -7.11 -3.74
CA GLU A 108 -20.91 -8.48 -4.22
C GLU A 108 -20.00 -8.51 -5.46
N MET A 109 -18.92 -9.30 -5.45
CA MET A 109 -17.92 -9.39 -6.54
C MET A 109 -18.05 -10.68 -7.36
N ARG A 110 -19.18 -10.84 -8.04
CA ARG A 110 -19.62 -12.08 -8.71
C ARG A 110 -18.80 -12.49 -9.95
N THR A 111 -17.86 -11.67 -10.40
CA THR A 111 -16.97 -11.98 -11.53
C THR A 111 -15.51 -12.17 -11.12
N TYR A 112 -15.16 -11.95 -9.85
CA TYR A 112 -13.78 -12.06 -9.39
C TYR A 112 -13.35 -13.53 -9.42
N MET A 113 -12.25 -13.85 -10.09
CA MET A 113 -11.62 -15.18 -10.05
C MET A 113 -12.57 -16.38 -10.24
N GLN A 114 -13.56 -16.30 -11.13
CA GLN A 114 -14.54 -17.40 -11.33
C GLN A 114 -13.90 -18.69 -11.85
N ASP A 115 -12.67 -18.58 -12.37
CA ASP A 115 -11.75 -19.70 -12.58
C ASP A 115 -10.32 -19.28 -12.23
N ALA A 116 -9.38 -20.25 -12.28
CA ALA A 116 -7.98 -20.01 -11.96
C ALA A 116 -7.24 -19.11 -12.98
N ASP A 117 -7.84 -18.85 -14.15
CA ASP A 117 -7.31 -18.01 -15.23
C ASP A 117 -7.95 -16.61 -15.24
N ALA A 118 -8.87 -16.32 -14.29
CA ALA A 118 -9.64 -15.07 -14.18
C ALA A 118 -10.48 -14.75 -15.43
N THR A 119 -11.02 -15.76 -16.11
CA THR A 119 -11.86 -15.54 -17.29
C THR A 119 -13.12 -14.75 -16.92
N GLY A 120 -13.49 -13.76 -17.74
CA GLY A 120 -14.70 -12.96 -17.52
C GLY A 120 -14.61 -11.96 -16.36
N GLU A 121 -13.46 -11.81 -15.69
CA GLU A 121 -13.29 -10.90 -14.55
C GLU A 121 -13.60 -9.42 -14.88
N GLN A 122 -13.49 -9.04 -16.16
CA GLN A 122 -13.79 -7.70 -16.67
C GLN A 122 -15.26 -7.50 -17.08
N GLU A 123 -16.11 -8.51 -16.93
CA GLU A 123 -17.54 -8.39 -17.25
C GLU A 123 -18.29 -7.65 -16.13
N PRO A 124 -19.18 -6.70 -16.46
CA PRO A 124 -19.98 -6.02 -15.48
C PRO A 124 -21.19 -6.88 -15.07
N ARG A 125 -20.99 -7.89 -14.21
CA ARG A 125 -22.07 -8.76 -13.66
C ARG A 125 -22.09 -8.81 -12.13
N SER A 126 -21.32 -7.94 -11.49
CA SER A 126 -21.30 -7.78 -10.04
C SER A 126 -22.35 -6.76 -9.61
N ARG A 127 -22.71 -6.71 -8.33
CA ARG A 127 -23.87 -5.93 -7.89
C ARG A 127 -23.70 -5.36 -6.49
N ILE A 128 -24.59 -4.45 -6.13
CA ILE A 128 -24.86 -4.03 -4.76
C ILE A 128 -26.29 -4.45 -4.42
N SER A 129 -26.46 -5.26 -3.39
CA SER A 129 -27.75 -5.70 -2.87
C SER A 129 -28.15 -4.92 -1.63
N ARG A 130 -29.46 -4.86 -1.37
CA ARG A 130 -30.08 -4.14 -0.25
C ARG A 130 -30.93 -5.12 0.56
N HIS A 131 -30.72 -5.12 1.88
CA HIS A 131 -31.35 -6.06 2.80
C HIS A 131 -31.90 -5.33 4.03
N GLU A 132 -33.11 -5.68 4.42
CA GLU A 132 -33.86 -5.04 5.50
C GLU A 132 -34.40 -6.11 6.45
N ASP A 133 -34.27 -5.83 7.75
CA ASP A 133 -34.83 -6.60 8.87
C ASP A 133 -36.12 -5.87 9.28
N THR A 134 -37.26 -6.42 8.88
CA THR A 134 -38.57 -5.76 8.98
C THR A 134 -39.29 -6.05 10.29
N ASP A 135 -38.87 -7.07 11.04
CA ASP A 135 -39.46 -7.44 12.34
C ASP A 135 -38.53 -7.18 13.54
N GLY A 136 -37.27 -6.82 13.29
CA GLY A 136 -36.28 -6.42 14.28
C GLY A 136 -35.67 -7.59 15.04
N ASP A 137 -35.76 -8.82 14.51
CA ASP A 137 -35.17 -10.01 15.12
C ASP A 137 -33.66 -10.16 14.87
N GLY A 138 -33.11 -9.31 14.00
CA GLY A 138 -31.70 -9.29 13.61
C GLY A 138 -31.40 -10.17 12.40
N VAL A 139 -32.36 -10.81 11.75
CA VAL A 139 -32.21 -11.56 10.51
C VAL A 139 -32.87 -10.77 9.40
N TYR A 140 -32.16 -10.55 8.30
CA TYR A 140 -32.74 -9.82 7.18
C TYR A 140 -33.75 -10.71 6.44
N ASP A 141 -34.98 -10.23 6.28
CA ASP A 141 -36.09 -10.96 5.65
C ASP A 141 -36.57 -10.32 4.33
N LYS A 142 -36.26 -9.04 4.10
CA LYS A 142 -36.57 -8.34 2.85
C LYS A 142 -35.30 -8.09 2.04
N HIS A 143 -35.34 -8.42 0.75
CA HIS A 143 -34.18 -8.43 -0.13
C HIS A 143 -34.48 -7.85 -1.50
N SER A 144 -33.53 -7.07 -2.03
CA SER A 144 -33.62 -6.42 -3.33
C SER A 144 -32.22 -6.29 -3.95
N VAL A 145 -32.14 -6.32 -5.28
CA VAL A 145 -30.91 -5.94 -6.00
C VAL A 145 -30.97 -4.44 -6.21
N PHE A 146 -30.20 -3.69 -5.42
CA PHE A 146 -30.24 -2.24 -5.46
C PHE A 146 -29.60 -1.70 -6.75
N ILE A 147 -28.42 -2.21 -7.11
CA ILE A 147 -27.73 -1.86 -8.37
C ILE A 147 -27.13 -3.12 -8.96
N ASP A 148 -27.42 -3.41 -10.23
CA ASP A 148 -26.83 -4.53 -10.98
C ASP A 148 -25.84 -4.05 -12.06
N ASP A 149 -25.27 -4.99 -12.80
CA ASP A 149 -24.38 -4.76 -13.95
C ASP A 149 -23.17 -3.86 -13.63
N LEU A 150 -22.55 -4.08 -12.48
CA LEU A 150 -21.34 -3.37 -12.04
C LEU A 150 -20.08 -4.18 -12.34
N LEU A 151 -19.01 -3.48 -12.72
CA LEU A 151 -17.68 -4.05 -12.78
C LEU A 151 -17.06 -4.04 -11.38
N LEU A 152 -17.11 -5.18 -10.68
CA LEU A 152 -16.49 -5.42 -9.37
C LEU A 152 -16.58 -4.18 -8.44
N PRO A 153 -17.77 -3.81 -7.94
CA PRO A 153 -17.94 -2.66 -7.06
C PRO A 153 -17.03 -2.80 -5.83
N ARG A 154 -16.47 -1.68 -5.37
CA ARG A 154 -15.38 -1.67 -4.39
C ARG A 154 -15.74 -1.02 -3.06
N ALA A 155 -16.74 -0.15 -3.08
CA ALA A 155 -17.16 0.60 -1.91
C ALA A 155 -18.62 1.05 -2.07
N VAL A 156 -19.31 1.12 -0.94
CA VAL A 156 -20.68 1.62 -0.81
C VAL A 156 -20.77 2.48 0.44
N LEU A 157 -21.37 3.66 0.34
CA LEU A 157 -21.58 4.57 1.45
C LEU A 157 -23.00 5.16 1.32
N PRO A 158 -23.98 4.63 2.05
CA PRO A 158 -25.28 5.25 2.21
C PRO A 158 -25.13 6.64 2.84
N LEU A 159 -25.82 7.63 2.29
CA LEU A 159 -25.78 9.03 2.72
C LEU A 159 -27.10 9.35 3.45
N ASP A 160 -27.97 10.11 2.79
CA ASP A 160 -29.39 10.32 3.07
C ASP A 160 -30.22 9.34 2.23
N ASP A 161 -31.03 9.82 1.28
CA ASP A 161 -31.70 9.00 0.27
C ASP A 161 -30.78 8.62 -0.91
N ARG A 162 -29.52 9.05 -0.86
CA ARG A 162 -28.47 8.74 -1.84
C ARG A 162 -27.53 7.66 -1.32
N VAL A 163 -27.00 6.86 -2.23
CA VAL A 163 -25.94 5.87 -1.97
C VAL A 163 -24.74 6.16 -2.86
N MET A 164 -23.61 6.49 -2.25
CA MET A 164 -22.35 6.76 -2.94
C MET A 164 -21.60 5.46 -3.23
N VAL A 165 -21.16 5.27 -4.48
CA VAL A 165 -20.57 4.02 -4.96
C VAL A 165 -19.29 4.30 -5.74
N HIS A 166 -18.31 3.40 -5.56
CA HIS A 166 -17.09 3.34 -6.35
C HIS A 166 -16.91 1.94 -6.98
N VAL A 167 -16.48 1.88 -8.24
CA VAL A 167 -16.33 0.64 -9.02
C VAL A 167 -14.92 0.51 -9.62
N THR A 168 -14.59 -0.69 -10.10
CA THR A 168 -13.25 -1.01 -10.60
C THR A 168 -12.90 -0.28 -11.91
N ASN A 169 -11.59 -0.06 -12.16
CA ASN A 169 -11.00 0.53 -13.36
C ASN A 169 -11.29 2.02 -13.63
N THR A 170 -11.99 2.70 -12.73
CA THR A 170 -12.23 4.15 -12.76
C THR A 170 -11.91 4.77 -11.40
N LEU A 171 -11.78 6.09 -11.37
CA LEU A 171 -11.74 6.91 -10.16
C LEU A 171 -13.00 7.79 -10.01
N ASP A 172 -13.99 7.57 -10.88
CA ASP A 172 -15.27 8.27 -10.83
C ASP A 172 -16.07 7.82 -9.60
N LEU A 173 -16.84 8.75 -9.03
CA LEU A 173 -17.74 8.48 -7.92
C LEU A 173 -19.18 8.79 -8.35
N TRP A 174 -20.09 7.90 -7.96
CA TRP A 174 -21.48 7.93 -8.37
C TRP A 174 -22.39 7.98 -7.16
N ASN A 175 -23.48 8.73 -7.24
CA ASN A 175 -24.62 8.60 -6.36
C ASN A 175 -25.74 7.85 -7.09
N TYR A 176 -26.36 6.93 -6.37
CA TYR A 176 -27.57 6.24 -6.78
C TYR A 176 -28.70 6.56 -5.82
N ARG A 177 -29.94 6.60 -6.30
CA ARG A 177 -31.15 6.79 -5.48
C ARG A 177 -32.23 5.84 -5.95
N ASP A 178 -33.07 5.45 -5.00
CA ASP A 178 -34.34 4.78 -5.21
C ASP A 178 -35.43 5.85 -4.96
N THR A 179 -36.06 6.34 -6.02
CA THR A 179 -37.01 7.46 -5.92
C THR A 179 -38.47 7.03 -5.71
N ASP A 180 -38.79 5.75 -5.85
CA ASP A 180 -40.14 5.20 -5.66
C ASP A 180 -40.29 4.26 -4.46
N GLY A 181 -39.18 3.89 -3.81
CA GLY A 181 -39.13 3.12 -2.57
C GLY A 181 -39.24 1.61 -2.77
N ASP A 182 -39.06 1.09 -3.98
CA ASP A 182 -39.15 -0.35 -4.28
C ASP A 182 -37.90 -1.15 -3.87
N GLY A 183 -36.83 -0.48 -3.45
CA GLY A 183 -35.55 -1.05 -3.05
C GLY A 183 -34.53 -1.17 -4.20
N VAL A 184 -34.81 -0.61 -5.37
CA VAL A 184 -33.96 -0.62 -6.57
C VAL A 184 -33.59 0.82 -6.94
N ALA A 185 -32.33 1.05 -7.29
CA ALA A 185 -31.91 2.37 -7.74
C ALA A 185 -32.44 2.68 -9.15
N ASP A 186 -33.17 3.77 -9.29
CA ASP A 186 -33.72 4.29 -10.54
C ASP A 186 -33.05 5.60 -11.01
N GLU A 187 -32.26 6.24 -10.14
CA GLU A 187 -31.44 7.42 -10.45
C GLU A 187 -29.94 7.11 -10.32
N LYS A 188 -29.14 7.61 -11.26
CA LYS A 188 -27.67 7.53 -11.24
C LYS A 188 -27.04 8.86 -11.66
N VAL A 189 -26.27 9.46 -10.75
CA VAL A 189 -25.58 10.74 -10.97
C VAL A 189 -24.09 10.60 -10.71
N ARG A 190 -23.26 11.00 -11.67
CA ARG A 190 -21.81 11.12 -11.45
C ARG A 190 -21.54 12.36 -10.62
N ILE A 191 -21.00 12.18 -9.41
CA ILE A 191 -20.69 13.29 -8.49
C ILE A 191 -19.21 13.67 -8.49
N TYR A 192 -18.36 12.82 -9.07
CA TYR A 192 -16.95 13.13 -9.28
C TYR A 192 -16.45 12.44 -10.55
N GLU A 193 -15.74 13.20 -11.39
CA GLU A 193 -15.03 12.70 -12.57
C GLU A 193 -13.54 12.57 -12.23
N GLY A 194 -13.13 11.34 -11.92
CA GLY A 194 -11.78 11.01 -11.50
C GLY A 194 -10.91 10.43 -12.62
N GLY A 195 -11.54 9.89 -13.69
CA GLY A 195 -10.87 9.32 -14.86
C GLY A 195 -10.66 7.81 -14.79
N ARG A 196 -9.83 7.28 -15.69
CA ARG A 196 -9.48 5.85 -15.75
C ARG A 196 -8.40 5.50 -14.73
N ARG A 197 -8.43 4.26 -14.23
CA ARG A 197 -7.38 3.71 -13.36
C ARG A 197 -6.66 2.50 -13.95
N GLY A 198 -7.39 1.55 -14.55
CA GLY A 198 -6.82 0.27 -14.99
C GLY A 198 -6.07 -0.48 -13.88
N GLY A 199 -5.22 -1.45 -14.24
CA GLY A 199 -4.35 -2.17 -13.30
C GLY A 199 -4.83 -3.56 -12.88
N ASN A 200 -4.18 -4.11 -11.86
CA ASN A 200 -4.57 -5.36 -11.20
C ASN A 200 -5.88 -5.13 -10.41
N MET A 201 -6.85 -6.06 -10.48
CA MET A 201 -8.13 -5.98 -9.75
C MET A 201 -7.96 -6.02 -8.23
N GLU A 202 -6.88 -6.62 -7.74
CA GLU A 202 -6.50 -6.60 -6.33
C GLU A 202 -6.04 -5.21 -5.87
N HIS A 203 -5.55 -4.39 -6.80
CA HIS A 203 -4.94 -3.07 -6.55
C HIS A 203 -5.87 -1.91 -6.95
N GLN A 204 -7.17 -2.06 -6.73
CA GLN A 204 -8.19 -1.04 -6.97
C GLN A 204 -8.62 -0.40 -5.64
N PRO A 205 -8.98 0.90 -5.62
CA PRO A 205 -9.30 1.61 -4.41
C PRO A 205 -10.65 1.13 -3.84
N SER A 206 -10.72 1.08 -2.52
CA SER A 206 -11.85 0.67 -1.69
C SER A 206 -11.97 1.62 -0.49
N GLY A 207 -13.03 1.47 0.30
CA GLY A 207 -13.29 2.34 1.46
C GLY A 207 -14.56 3.15 1.29
N LEU A 208 -14.42 4.47 1.11
CA LEU A 208 -15.47 5.48 1.37
C LEU A 208 -15.81 5.61 2.85
N ILE A 209 -14.77 5.75 3.68
CA ILE A 209 -14.93 5.93 5.12
C ILE A 209 -15.17 7.40 5.44
N TRP A 210 -16.40 7.75 5.82
CA TRP A 210 -16.74 9.08 6.34
C TRP A 210 -16.15 9.24 7.74
N ALA A 211 -15.08 10.03 7.85
CA ALA A 211 -14.32 10.16 9.08
C ALA A 211 -14.90 11.18 10.06
N LEU A 212 -14.35 11.20 11.28
CA LEU A 212 -14.71 12.19 12.31
C LEU A 212 -14.59 13.64 11.78
N ASP A 213 -13.58 13.91 10.95
CA ASP A 213 -13.25 15.22 10.40
C ASP A 213 -14.08 15.63 9.16
N ASN A 214 -15.20 14.95 8.92
CA ASN A 214 -16.13 15.16 7.80
C ASN A 214 -15.55 14.90 6.40
N TRP A 215 -14.30 14.41 6.33
CA TRP A 215 -13.72 13.92 5.10
C TRP A 215 -13.99 12.43 4.91
N ILE A 216 -14.18 12.04 3.66
CA ILE A 216 -14.39 10.69 3.16
C ILE A 216 -13.05 10.22 2.59
N TYR A 217 -12.51 9.17 3.18
CA TYR A 217 -11.22 8.62 2.80
C TYR A 217 -11.37 7.33 1.97
N ILE A 218 -10.41 7.12 1.07
CA ILE A 218 -10.36 5.99 0.16
C ILE A 218 -8.93 5.46 0.11
N THR A 219 -8.74 4.15 -0.07
CA THR A 219 -7.41 3.54 -0.20
C THR A 219 -6.76 3.94 -1.51
N TYR A 220 -5.44 3.74 -1.60
CA TYR A 220 -4.55 4.10 -2.71
C TYR A 220 -4.47 5.60 -3.02
N GLU A 221 -5.58 6.29 -3.19
CA GLU A 221 -5.60 7.67 -3.66
C GLU A 221 -5.05 8.65 -2.64
N ASN A 222 -4.33 9.67 -3.13
CA ASN A 222 -3.96 10.82 -2.31
C ASN A 222 -5.06 11.87 -2.31
N ARG A 223 -6.32 11.43 -2.33
CA ARG A 223 -7.52 12.26 -2.40
C ARG A 223 -8.42 11.91 -1.23
N ARG A 224 -9.07 12.93 -0.69
CA ARG A 224 -10.18 12.81 0.24
C ARG A 224 -11.32 13.68 -0.26
N TYR A 225 -12.55 13.32 0.10
CA TYR A 225 -13.75 14.00 -0.39
C TYR A 225 -14.58 14.53 0.76
N ARG A 226 -15.39 15.55 0.58
CA ARG A 226 -16.38 15.95 1.60
C ARG A 226 -17.60 16.54 0.94
N PHE A 227 -18.73 16.56 1.64
CA PHE A 227 -19.89 17.32 1.19
C PHE A 227 -19.90 18.70 1.84
N THR A 228 -19.91 19.73 0.99
CA THR A 228 -20.07 21.13 1.41
C THR A 228 -21.25 21.71 0.67
N ASN A 229 -22.31 22.09 1.39
CA ASN A 229 -23.54 22.65 0.81
C ASN A 229 -24.12 21.76 -0.32
N GLY A 230 -24.17 20.45 -0.09
CA GLY A 230 -24.73 19.47 -1.04
C GLY A 230 -23.80 19.09 -2.21
N LYS A 231 -22.62 19.70 -2.34
CA LYS A 231 -21.64 19.39 -3.39
C LYS A 231 -20.47 18.57 -2.84
N LEU A 232 -20.00 17.61 -3.62
CA LEU A 232 -18.79 16.87 -3.30
C LEU A 232 -17.54 17.71 -3.65
N GLU A 233 -16.75 18.04 -2.66
CA GLU A 233 -15.44 18.66 -2.79
C GLU A 233 -14.35 17.59 -2.70
N MET A 234 -13.22 17.81 -3.39
CA MET A 234 -12.05 16.95 -3.34
C MET A 234 -10.83 17.75 -2.89
N GLU A 235 -10.07 17.20 -1.95
CA GLU A 235 -8.78 17.74 -1.54
C GLU A 235 -7.69 16.67 -1.69
N ARG A 236 -6.50 17.11 -2.09
CA ARG A 236 -5.32 16.25 -2.11
C ARG A 236 -4.66 16.21 -0.74
N ILE A 237 -4.42 15.01 -0.24
CA ILE A 237 -3.53 14.78 0.90
C ILE A 237 -2.09 14.53 0.41
N PRO A 238 -1.06 14.72 1.27
CA PRO A 238 0.33 14.52 0.88
C PRO A 238 0.62 13.15 0.27
N ARG A 239 -0.13 12.12 0.70
CA ARG A 239 0.00 10.73 0.23
C ARG A 239 -1.24 9.91 0.59
N GLY A 240 -1.65 9.01 -0.30
CA GLY A 240 -2.63 7.93 -0.04
C GLY A 240 -2.00 6.68 0.58
N GLY A 241 -2.82 5.76 1.06
CA GLY A 241 -2.35 4.54 1.72
C GLY A 241 -3.29 3.35 1.52
N GLY A 242 -2.85 2.20 1.99
CA GLY A 242 -3.64 0.97 2.01
C GLY A 242 -3.91 0.33 0.65
N GLN A 243 -4.53 -0.85 0.72
CA GLN A 243 -4.98 -1.64 -0.41
C GLN A 243 -6.49 -1.87 -0.28
N TRP A 244 -6.93 -2.91 0.44
CA TRP A 244 -8.36 -3.20 0.62
C TRP A 244 -8.92 -2.59 1.90
N GLY A 245 -8.18 -2.62 3.02
CA GLY A 245 -8.68 -2.19 4.31
C GLY A 245 -8.36 -0.74 4.68
N LEU A 246 -9.39 -0.06 5.19
CA LEU A 246 -9.36 1.28 5.75
C LEU A 246 -10.49 1.39 6.78
N THR A 247 -10.17 1.84 8.00
CA THR A 247 -11.15 2.14 9.06
C THR A 247 -10.70 3.33 9.89
N GLN A 248 -11.52 3.76 10.85
CA GLN A 248 -11.19 4.76 11.85
C GLN A 248 -11.50 4.30 13.28
N ASP A 249 -10.85 4.91 14.27
CA ASP A 249 -11.27 4.88 15.67
C ASP A 249 -12.30 5.99 15.98
N ASP A 250 -12.75 6.05 17.24
CA ASP A 250 -13.71 7.06 17.72
C ASP A 250 -13.22 8.51 17.66
N TRP A 251 -11.91 8.72 17.48
CA TRP A 251 -11.26 10.02 17.42
C TRP A 251 -10.77 10.37 16.01
N GLY A 252 -11.22 9.61 15.00
CA GLY A 252 -10.90 9.84 13.59
C GLY A 252 -9.48 9.46 13.18
N ARG A 253 -8.78 8.64 13.95
CA ARG A 253 -7.46 8.09 13.54
C ARG A 253 -7.69 6.98 12.53
N LEU A 254 -7.05 7.09 11.36
CA LEU A 254 -7.24 6.15 10.25
C LEU A 254 -6.25 4.99 10.32
N TYR A 255 -6.72 3.79 10.01
CA TYR A 255 -5.92 2.55 9.98
C TYR A 255 -5.97 1.94 8.59
N TYR A 256 -4.84 2.00 7.87
CA TYR A 256 -4.69 1.39 6.54
C TYR A 256 -4.09 -0.01 6.64
N SER A 257 -4.42 -0.90 5.70
CA SER A 257 -3.78 -2.22 5.56
C SER A 257 -3.34 -2.52 4.13
N THR A 258 -2.36 -3.40 3.97
CA THR A 258 -1.86 -3.83 2.67
C THR A 258 -1.54 -5.32 2.68
N ALA A 259 -2.19 -6.05 1.77
CA ALA A 259 -1.99 -7.47 1.56
C ALA A 259 -0.59 -7.74 0.97
N GLY A 260 -0.28 -7.13 -0.18
CA GLY A 260 1.00 -7.31 -0.87
C GLY A 260 2.24 -6.84 -0.09
N GLY A 261 2.07 -5.98 0.92
CA GLY A 261 3.12 -5.58 1.86
C GLY A 261 3.09 -6.35 3.19
N GLU A 262 2.18 -7.33 3.33
CA GLU A 262 1.96 -8.15 4.52
C GLU A 262 1.80 -7.29 5.80
N ASN A 263 1.14 -6.15 5.70
CA ASN A 263 1.04 -5.18 6.78
C ASN A 263 -0.43 -4.91 7.15
N PRO A 264 -0.92 -5.47 8.27
CA PRO A 264 -2.33 -5.39 8.63
C PRO A 264 -2.79 -4.02 9.13
N ALA A 265 -1.86 -3.17 9.55
CA ALA A 265 -2.17 -1.83 10.05
C ALA A 265 -0.94 -0.91 9.94
N PHE A 266 -1.12 0.29 9.39
CA PHE A 266 -0.11 1.34 9.34
C PHE A 266 -0.75 2.73 9.15
N PHE A 267 0.06 3.78 9.30
CA PHE A 267 -0.33 5.19 9.18
C PHE A 267 -1.43 5.65 10.15
N PHE A 268 -1.47 5.07 11.34
CA PHE A 268 -2.45 5.38 12.39
C PHE A 268 -1.91 6.27 13.52
N GLN A 269 -0.73 6.86 13.35
CA GLN A 269 -0.12 7.70 14.40
C GLN A 269 -0.61 9.16 14.36
N GLN A 270 -1.06 9.64 13.20
CA GLN A 270 -1.63 10.98 13.02
C GLN A 270 -2.54 11.06 11.79
N PRO A 271 -3.40 12.09 11.68
CA PRO A 271 -4.20 12.32 10.47
C PRO A 271 -3.35 12.46 9.19
N PRO A 272 -3.74 11.84 8.06
CA PRO A 272 -2.95 11.84 6.83
C PRO A 272 -2.68 13.20 6.20
N VAL A 273 -3.47 14.24 6.53
CA VAL A 273 -3.29 15.60 6.03
C VAL A 273 -1.95 16.21 6.48
N TYR A 274 -1.47 15.85 7.67
CA TYR A 274 -0.13 16.21 8.18
C TYR A 274 0.97 15.28 7.64
N GLY A 275 0.60 14.36 6.74
CA GLY A 275 1.46 13.34 6.16
C GLY A 275 1.41 12.01 6.91
N MET A 276 1.55 10.92 6.17
CA MET A 276 1.58 9.56 6.72
C MET A 276 2.75 9.36 7.68
N LEU A 277 2.48 8.78 8.86
CA LEU A 277 3.46 8.57 9.93
C LEU A 277 3.35 7.18 10.53
N ASP A 278 4.49 6.48 10.57
CA ASP A 278 4.69 5.24 11.32
C ASP A 278 5.81 5.47 12.34
N LEU A 279 5.72 4.82 13.49
CA LEU A 279 6.72 4.88 14.56
C LEU A 279 7.36 3.51 14.82
N PRO A 280 8.67 3.45 15.14
CA PRO A 280 9.29 2.22 15.61
C PRO A 280 8.53 1.65 16.82
N GLY A 281 8.27 0.34 16.79
CA GLY A 281 7.57 -0.35 17.87
C GLY A 281 6.05 -0.05 17.96
N GLN A 282 5.44 0.47 16.89
CA GLN A 282 3.98 0.66 16.83
C GLN A 282 3.16 -0.64 16.73
N THR A 283 3.84 -1.77 16.62
CA THR A 283 3.24 -3.10 16.73
C THR A 283 4.07 -3.92 17.70
N GLY A 284 3.42 -4.81 18.44
CA GLY A 284 4.07 -5.80 19.29
C GLY A 284 4.97 -6.74 18.49
N ARG A 285 5.79 -7.49 19.20
CA ARG A 285 6.65 -8.52 18.61
C ARG A 285 5.80 -9.57 17.88
N ASP A 286 6.27 -10.00 16.71
CA ASP A 286 5.63 -11.02 15.87
C ASP A 286 4.17 -10.71 15.52
N PHE A 287 3.77 -9.42 15.51
CA PHE A 287 2.39 -9.00 15.24
C PHE A 287 1.90 -9.37 13.83
N ARG A 288 2.74 -9.85 12.93
CA ARG A 288 2.31 -10.36 11.62
C ARG A 288 2.22 -11.88 11.57
N ARG A 289 2.80 -12.59 12.54
CA ARG A 289 2.72 -14.05 12.60
C ARG A 289 1.28 -14.46 12.90
N VAL A 290 0.78 -15.50 12.24
CA VAL A 290 -0.60 -15.99 12.44
C VAL A 290 -0.66 -17.43 12.93
N PHE A 291 -1.81 -17.82 13.49
CA PHE A 291 -2.02 -19.11 14.13
C PHE A 291 -3.26 -19.86 13.61
N PRO A 292 -3.37 -20.14 12.29
CA PRO A 292 -4.52 -20.84 11.72
C PRO A 292 -4.61 -22.29 12.21
N ILE A 293 -5.83 -22.82 12.23
CA ILE A 293 -6.10 -24.26 12.40
C ILE A 293 -6.36 -24.96 11.05
N ALA A 294 -6.56 -24.19 9.98
CA ALA A 294 -6.69 -24.69 8.62
C ALA A 294 -5.31 -25.07 8.05
N GLU A 295 -5.15 -26.35 7.71
CA GLU A 295 -3.88 -26.93 7.21
C GLU A 295 -3.81 -26.83 5.68
N ILE A 296 -3.97 -25.61 5.14
CA ILE A 296 -4.15 -25.36 3.71
C ILE A 296 -2.97 -24.53 3.17
N PRO A 297 -2.24 -25.03 2.15
CA PRO A 297 -1.01 -24.43 1.67
C PRO A 297 -1.22 -23.38 0.56
N ASP A 298 -2.43 -22.90 0.30
CA ASP A 298 -2.76 -21.96 -0.78
C ASP A 298 -2.36 -20.51 -0.44
N VAL A 299 -1.08 -20.34 -0.16
CA VAL A 299 -0.52 -19.08 0.36
C VAL A 299 0.25 -18.35 -0.73
N GLN A 300 0.03 -17.04 -0.82
CA GLN A 300 0.88 -16.16 -1.62
C GLN A 300 2.28 -16.09 -0.97
N GLY A 301 3.35 -16.07 -1.77
CA GLY A 301 4.73 -16.25 -1.29
C GLY A 301 5.20 -17.71 -1.23
N GLY A 302 4.32 -18.67 -1.55
CA GLY A 302 4.68 -20.07 -1.75
C GLY A 302 5.06 -20.81 -0.48
N ARG A 303 5.83 -21.90 -0.62
CA ARG A 303 6.17 -22.81 0.50
C ARG A 303 6.83 -22.10 1.69
N GLY A 304 7.49 -20.96 1.50
CA GLY A 304 8.08 -20.16 2.58
C GLY A 304 7.03 -19.53 3.52
N ARG A 305 5.79 -19.38 3.07
CA ARG A 305 4.66 -18.90 3.88
C ARG A 305 3.80 -20.02 4.49
N VAL A 306 4.19 -21.27 4.26
CA VAL A 306 3.55 -22.43 4.88
C VAL A 306 4.25 -22.76 6.19
N GLY A 307 3.51 -22.68 7.29
CA GLY A 307 3.96 -23.03 8.64
C GLY A 307 4.11 -24.54 8.86
N SER A 308 4.60 -24.91 10.04
CA SER A 308 4.79 -26.32 10.42
C SER A 308 3.48 -27.11 10.52
N ASN A 309 2.35 -26.43 10.73
CA ASN A 309 1.01 -27.01 10.69
C ASN A 309 0.46 -27.21 9.26
N GLY A 310 1.17 -26.75 8.21
CA GLY A 310 0.70 -26.82 6.83
C GLY A 310 -0.19 -25.67 6.37
N GLY A 311 -0.55 -24.75 7.26
CA GLY A 311 -1.31 -23.52 6.96
C GLY A 311 -0.42 -22.28 6.85
N LEU A 312 -1.03 -21.10 6.79
CA LEU A 312 -0.32 -19.81 6.73
C LEU A 312 0.51 -19.53 8.00
N ASN A 313 1.72 -19.00 7.87
CA ASN A 313 2.58 -18.65 9.02
C ASN A 313 2.60 -17.14 9.37
N ASN A 314 2.38 -16.28 8.40
CA ASN A 314 2.38 -14.82 8.54
C ASN A 314 1.24 -14.23 7.70
N MET A 315 0.68 -13.11 8.12
CA MET A 315 -0.38 -12.43 7.38
C MET A 315 0.05 -12.13 5.95
N THR A 316 -0.87 -12.35 5.00
CA THR A 316 -0.65 -12.12 3.57
C THR A 316 -1.88 -11.51 2.89
N GLY A 317 -3.06 -11.69 3.45
CA GLY A 317 -4.31 -11.15 2.92
C GLY A 317 -4.67 -9.79 3.53
N CYS A 318 -4.55 -9.63 4.87
CA CYS A 318 -4.88 -8.38 5.60
C CYS A 318 -6.03 -7.57 4.97
N ALA A 319 -7.28 -8.02 5.13
CA ALA A 319 -8.44 -7.43 4.48
C ALA A 319 -9.17 -6.40 5.37
N GLY A 320 -10.38 -5.98 5.02
CA GLY A 320 -11.12 -4.83 5.53
C GLY A 320 -11.29 -4.81 7.04
N GLN A 321 -10.28 -4.30 7.74
CA GLN A 321 -10.29 -4.20 9.19
C GLN A 321 -11.35 -3.18 9.66
N GLY A 322 -11.88 -3.40 10.86
CA GLY A 322 -12.80 -2.50 11.53
C GLY A 322 -12.39 -2.31 12.99
N ILE A 323 -12.53 -1.10 13.53
CA ILE A 323 -12.44 -0.89 14.99
C ILE A 323 -13.82 -1.20 15.57
N PHE A 324 -13.89 -2.00 16.63
CA PHE A 324 -15.17 -2.22 17.30
C PHE A 324 -15.56 -0.98 18.11
N ARG A 325 -16.59 -0.27 17.64
CA ARG A 325 -17.08 1.00 18.23
C ARG A 325 -18.49 0.87 18.80
N GLY A 326 -19.01 -0.35 18.88
CA GLY A 326 -20.34 -0.66 19.41
C GLY A 326 -20.39 -0.75 20.94
N ASP A 327 -21.58 -0.93 21.49
CA ASP A 327 -21.85 -0.99 22.93
C ASP A 327 -22.54 -2.29 23.40
N ARG A 328 -22.67 -3.29 22.52
CA ARG A 328 -23.34 -4.58 22.79
C ARG A 328 -22.44 -5.80 22.66
N LEU A 329 -21.16 -5.62 22.98
CA LEU A 329 -20.19 -6.67 23.25
C LEU A 329 -19.40 -6.28 24.53
N PRO A 330 -18.64 -7.20 25.14
CA PRO A 330 -17.81 -6.91 26.30
C PRO A 330 -16.96 -5.65 26.15
N GLU A 331 -16.82 -4.88 27.23
CA GLU A 331 -16.14 -3.57 27.17
C GLU A 331 -14.66 -3.69 26.80
N ASP A 332 -14.02 -4.83 27.08
CA ASP A 332 -12.61 -5.05 26.80
C ASP A 332 -12.27 -5.10 25.31
N ILE A 333 -13.25 -5.36 24.42
CA ILE A 333 -13.07 -5.33 22.96
C ILE A 333 -13.32 -3.93 22.38
N ARG A 334 -13.90 -2.99 23.13
CA ARG A 334 -14.21 -1.65 22.62
C ARG A 334 -12.91 -0.92 22.26
N GLY A 335 -12.83 -0.44 21.03
CA GLY A 335 -11.64 0.22 20.50
C GLY A 335 -10.58 -0.72 19.96
N ASP A 336 -10.73 -2.05 20.10
CA ASP A 336 -9.82 -3.02 19.50
C ASP A 336 -10.03 -3.11 17.98
N LEU A 337 -8.95 -3.42 17.27
CA LEU A 337 -8.93 -3.57 15.83
C LEU A 337 -9.20 -5.03 15.43
N VAL A 338 -10.28 -5.25 14.71
CA VAL A 338 -10.67 -6.54 14.13
C VAL A 338 -10.07 -6.65 12.73
N ILE A 339 -9.23 -7.65 12.50
CA ILE A 339 -8.41 -7.79 11.28
C ILE A 339 -8.73 -9.12 10.59
N PRO A 340 -9.51 -9.09 9.50
CA PRO A 340 -9.73 -10.26 8.65
C PRO A 340 -8.46 -10.73 7.93
N GLU A 341 -8.16 -12.03 8.00
CA GLU A 341 -7.08 -12.68 7.25
C GLU A 341 -7.64 -13.84 6.41
N PRO A 342 -8.04 -13.58 5.16
CA PRO A 342 -8.75 -14.56 4.35
C PRO A 342 -7.89 -15.73 3.91
N VAL A 343 -6.56 -15.57 3.81
CA VAL A 343 -5.65 -16.68 3.49
C VAL A 343 -5.49 -17.59 4.70
N GLY A 344 -5.51 -17.04 5.91
CA GLY A 344 -5.42 -17.80 7.16
C GLY A 344 -6.72 -18.46 7.61
N ARG A 345 -7.89 -18.12 7.02
CA ARG A 345 -9.22 -18.55 7.50
C ARG A 345 -9.44 -18.13 8.96
N LEU A 346 -9.01 -16.91 9.29
CA LEU A 346 -8.99 -16.42 10.66
C LEU A 346 -9.28 -14.92 10.72
N ILE A 347 -9.67 -14.45 11.90
CA ILE A 347 -9.79 -13.04 12.23
C ILE A 347 -8.99 -12.79 13.50
N ARG A 348 -8.10 -11.81 13.44
CA ARG A 348 -7.35 -11.33 14.60
C ARG A 348 -8.13 -10.24 15.31
N LEU A 349 -8.04 -10.25 16.64
CA LEU A 349 -8.35 -9.09 17.46
C LEU A 349 -7.04 -8.50 17.99
N ALA A 350 -6.79 -7.23 17.65
CA ALA A 350 -5.61 -6.51 18.09
C ALA A 350 -5.98 -5.44 19.11
N SER A 351 -5.36 -5.49 20.29
CA SER A 351 -5.50 -4.44 21.28
C SER A 351 -4.90 -3.15 20.77
N VAL A 352 -5.61 -2.05 20.92
CA VAL A 352 -5.19 -0.71 20.49
C VAL A 352 -4.85 0.12 21.73
N GLU A 353 -3.58 0.15 22.10
CA GLU A 353 -3.12 0.95 23.24
C GLU A 353 -2.56 2.28 22.75
N ARG A 354 -3.09 3.39 23.27
CA ARG A 354 -2.56 4.73 23.01
C ARG A 354 -2.00 5.33 24.29
N LYS A 355 -0.70 5.64 24.28
CA LYS A 355 -0.02 6.27 25.41
C LYS A 355 0.99 7.29 24.89
N ASP A 356 1.03 8.45 25.53
CA ASP A 356 1.98 9.52 25.18
C ASP A 356 1.97 9.88 23.69
N ALA A 357 0.76 9.95 23.09
CA ALA A 357 0.48 10.17 21.67
C ALA A 357 1.01 9.10 20.69
N LYS A 358 1.45 7.95 21.20
CA LYS A 358 1.86 6.79 20.40
C LYS A 358 0.83 5.68 20.52
N THR A 359 0.38 5.18 19.38
CA THR A 359 -0.49 3.99 19.31
C THR A 359 0.38 2.75 19.10
N VAL A 360 0.10 1.68 19.85
CA VAL A 360 0.75 0.37 19.73
C VAL A 360 -0.32 -0.71 19.59
N LEU A 361 -0.15 -1.58 18.59
CA LEU A 361 -1.03 -2.71 18.34
C LEU A 361 -0.42 -4.02 18.83
N THR A 362 -1.15 -4.82 19.60
CA THR A 362 -0.71 -6.14 20.07
C THR A 362 -1.76 -7.20 19.75
N ASN A 363 -1.35 -8.44 19.47
CA ASN A 363 -2.33 -9.52 19.32
C ASN A 363 -2.92 -9.85 20.70
N LYS A 364 -4.23 -9.68 20.86
CA LYS A 364 -4.93 -9.91 22.13
C LYS A 364 -4.95 -11.38 22.54
N TYR A 365 -4.73 -12.29 21.59
CA TYR A 365 -4.62 -13.74 21.83
C TYR A 365 -3.23 -14.27 21.42
N PRO A 366 -2.16 -14.00 22.20
CA PRO A 366 -0.81 -14.47 21.85
C PRO A 366 -0.77 -15.99 21.63
N GLY A 367 -0.23 -16.43 20.48
CA GLY A 367 -0.15 -17.84 20.13
C GLY A 367 -1.45 -18.44 19.55
N SER A 368 -2.51 -17.64 19.42
CA SER A 368 -3.80 -18.01 18.85
C SER A 368 -4.38 -16.83 18.04
N GLU A 369 -5.64 -16.91 17.66
CA GLU A 369 -6.41 -15.82 17.06
C GLU A 369 -7.80 -15.74 17.69
N PHE A 370 -8.49 -14.63 17.47
CA PHE A 370 -9.83 -14.40 18.00
C PHE A 370 -10.85 -15.33 17.33
N ILE A 371 -10.84 -15.43 16.01
CA ILE A 371 -11.71 -16.36 15.27
C ILE A 371 -10.82 -17.22 14.40
N ARG A 372 -11.02 -18.54 14.44
CA ARG A 372 -10.33 -19.48 13.54
C ARG A 372 -11.33 -20.52 13.08
N THR A 373 -11.14 -21.02 11.88
CA THR A 373 -11.93 -22.16 11.42
C THR A 373 -11.05 -23.11 10.63
N ARG A 374 -11.47 -24.37 10.56
CA ARG A 374 -10.90 -25.27 9.58
C ARG A 374 -11.42 -24.90 8.20
N ASP A 375 -12.71 -24.56 8.04
CA ASP A 375 -13.41 -24.43 6.75
C ASP A 375 -12.55 -23.78 5.66
N ALA A 376 -12.23 -24.58 4.65
CA ALA A 376 -11.31 -24.18 3.58
C ALA A 376 -11.76 -22.94 2.80
N ASN A 377 -13.07 -22.68 2.79
CA ASN A 377 -13.68 -21.60 2.03
C ASN A 377 -13.98 -20.36 2.88
N PHE A 378 -13.72 -20.36 4.19
CA PHE A 378 -13.91 -19.15 5.00
C PHE A 378 -12.87 -18.07 4.62
N ARG A 379 -13.33 -17.02 3.96
CA ARG A 379 -12.56 -15.88 3.43
C ARG A 379 -13.11 -14.57 4.00
N PRO A 380 -12.83 -14.25 5.27
CA PRO A 380 -13.30 -13.00 5.87
C PRO A 380 -12.61 -11.79 5.20
N LEU A 381 -13.40 -10.78 4.79
CA LEU A 381 -12.93 -9.64 4.02
C LEU A 381 -13.31 -8.27 4.57
N TRP A 382 -14.31 -8.20 5.46
CA TRP A 382 -14.78 -6.93 6.03
C TRP A 382 -15.28 -7.12 7.46
N ALA A 383 -15.08 -6.12 8.30
CA ALA A 383 -15.63 -6.04 9.64
C ALA A 383 -16.25 -4.65 9.87
N GLU A 384 -17.51 -4.59 10.26
CA GLU A 384 -18.29 -3.35 10.37
C GLU A 384 -19.02 -3.25 11.71
N THR A 385 -18.97 -2.09 12.37
CA THR A 385 -19.78 -1.87 13.59
C THR A 385 -21.23 -1.62 13.18
N ALA A 386 -22.14 -2.46 13.68
CA ALA A 386 -23.55 -2.43 13.31
C ALA A 386 -24.37 -1.44 14.18
N PRO A 387 -25.53 -0.97 13.69
CA PRO A 387 -26.43 -0.10 14.45
C PRO A 387 -26.90 -0.69 15.79
N ASP A 388 -27.06 -2.02 15.84
CA ASP A 388 -27.44 -2.76 17.02
C ASP A 388 -26.34 -2.83 18.11
N GLY A 389 -25.19 -2.21 17.87
CA GLY A 389 -24.06 -2.12 18.81
C GLY A 389 -23.12 -3.32 18.79
N ARG A 390 -23.25 -4.23 17.81
CA ARG A 390 -22.39 -5.41 17.63
C ARG A 390 -21.51 -5.25 16.39
N MET A 391 -20.84 -6.32 15.96
CA MET A 391 -19.96 -6.32 14.79
C MET A 391 -20.50 -7.28 13.72
N LEU A 392 -20.60 -6.83 12.47
CA LEU A 392 -20.77 -7.71 11.31
C LEU A 392 -19.42 -8.11 10.72
N LEU A 393 -19.35 -9.34 10.24
CA LEU A 393 -18.19 -9.94 9.58
C LEU A 393 -18.63 -10.50 8.23
N VAL A 394 -18.00 -10.03 7.16
CA VAL A 394 -18.30 -10.45 5.78
C VAL A 394 -17.33 -11.55 5.36
N ASP A 395 -17.86 -12.69 4.95
CA ASP A 395 -17.14 -13.85 4.41
C ASP A 395 -17.52 -14.06 2.94
N MET A 396 -16.53 -13.89 2.04
CA MET A 396 -16.72 -14.12 0.61
C MET A 396 -17.03 -15.59 0.29
N HIS A 397 -16.71 -16.50 1.21
CA HIS A 397 -17.03 -17.92 1.19
C HIS A 397 -16.68 -18.66 -0.11
N ARG A 398 -15.37 -18.83 -0.39
CA ARG A 398 -14.90 -19.37 -1.66
C ARG A 398 -13.51 -20.00 -1.62
N GLY A 399 -13.16 -20.73 -2.68
CA GLY A 399 -11.91 -21.48 -2.78
C GLY A 399 -10.69 -20.64 -3.16
N ILE A 400 -10.76 -19.79 -4.19
CA ILE A 400 -9.64 -18.89 -4.58
C ILE A 400 -9.87 -17.50 -3.98
N ILE A 401 -8.85 -16.88 -3.38
CA ILE A 401 -8.93 -15.47 -2.96
C ILE A 401 -7.89 -14.57 -3.67
N GLN A 402 -6.82 -15.14 -4.20
CA GLN A 402 -5.75 -14.43 -4.88
C GLN A 402 -6.15 -14.09 -6.32
N GLN A 403 -5.71 -12.93 -6.81
CA GLN A 403 -5.97 -12.50 -8.19
C GLN A 403 -5.15 -13.31 -9.22
N GLY A 404 -5.64 -13.34 -10.47
CA GLY A 404 -5.11 -14.13 -11.59
C GLY A 404 -3.61 -13.97 -11.86
N ASN A 405 -3.02 -12.84 -11.51
CA ASN A 405 -1.57 -12.62 -11.60
C ASN A 405 -0.75 -13.61 -10.77
N TRP A 406 -1.32 -14.12 -9.67
CA TRP A 406 -0.66 -15.05 -8.76
C TRP A 406 -0.99 -16.53 -9.07
N THR A 407 -2.07 -16.80 -9.81
CA THR A 407 -2.59 -18.15 -10.12
C THR A 407 -2.26 -18.62 -11.55
N ARG A 408 -1.35 -17.92 -12.24
CA ARG A 408 -0.90 -18.26 -13.60
C ARG A 408 -0.37 -19.69 -13.69
N ARG A 409 -0.53 -20.32 -14.87
CA ARG A 409 0.05 -21.64 -15.15
C ARG A 409 1.54 -21.68 -14.81
N GLY A 410 1.93 -22.74 -14.10
CA GLY A 410 3.30 -22.93 -13.58
C GLY A 410 3.60 -22.23 -12.26
N SER A 411 2.69 -21.41 -11.72
CA SER A 411 2.86 -20.84 -10.37
C SER A 411 2.63 -21.88 -9.29
N TYR A 412 3.18 -21.63 -8.10
CA TYR A 412 2.94 -22.44 -6.91
C TYR A 412 1.45 -22.58 -6.62
N LEU A 413 0.72 -21.45 -6.59
CA LEU A 413 -0.71 -21.42 -6.28
C LEU A 413 -1.51 -22.21 -7.30
N ARG A 414 -1.17 -22.13 -8.59
CA ARG A 414 -1.88 -22.90 -9.63
C ARG A 414 -1.79 -24.40 -9.38
N GLY A 415 -0.62 -24.91 -8.99
CA GLY A 415 -0.44 -26.31 -8.64
C GLY A 415 -1.30 -26.75 -7.46
N ILE A 416 -1.49 -25.89 -6.45
CA ILE A 416 -2.38 -26.16 -5.31
C ILE A 416 -3.85 -26.11 -5.73
N ILE A 417 -4.24 -25.08 -6.48
CA ILE A 417 -5.61 -24.89 -6.98
C ILE A 417 -6.06 -26.10 -7.80
N ASP A 418 -5.27 -26.49 -8.81
CA ASP A 418 -5.60 -27.60 -9.71
C ASP A 418 -5.65 -28.94 -8.97
N LYS A 419 -4.71 -29.18 -8.04
CA LYS A 419 -4.67 -30.42 -7.24
C LYS A 419 -5.94 -30.62 -6.41
N TRP A 420 -6.54 -29.52 -5.94
CA TRP A 420 -7.60 -29.54 -4.95
C TRP A 420 -8.96 -29.03 -5.43
N GLY A 421 -9.04 -28.53 -6.67
CA GLY A 421 -10.26 -28.01 -7.25
C GLY A 421 -10.78 -26.76 -6.54
N LEU A 422 -9.88 -25.89 -6.04
CA LEU A 422 -10.28 -24.67 -5.33
C LEU A 422 -11.03 -23.68 -6.23
N ASP A 423 -10.79 -23.74 -7.55
CA ASP A 423 -11.49 -22.97 -8.57
C ASP A 423 -12.96 -23.38 -8.72
N LYS A 424 -13.39 -24.52 -8.17
CA LYS A 424 -14.78 -24.99 -8.22
C LYS A 424 -15.65 -24.47 -7.08
N ASN A 425 -15.04 -23.88 -6.06
CA ASN A 425 -15.74 -23.35 -4.90
C ASN A 425 -16.00 -21.85 -5.10
N ILE A 426 -17.07 -21.51 -5.84
CA ILE A 426 -17.46 -20.14 -6.20
C ILE A 426 -18.97 -19.92 -5.94
N GLY A 427 -19.42 -18.66 -5.99
CA GLY A 427 -20.85 -18.31 -5.97
C GLY A 427 -21.56 -18.56 -4.64
N LYS A 428 -20.82 -18.48 -3.52
CA LYS A 428 -21.37 -18.55 -2.15
C LYS A 428 -20.97 -17.30 -1.39
N GLY A 429 -21.60 -17.06 -0.24
CA GLY A 429 -21.33 -15.87 0.56
C GLY A 429 -22.02 -15.94 1.91
N ARG A 430 -21.41 -15.38 2.95
CA ARG A 430 -21.96 -15.37 4.30
C ARG A 430 -21.66 -14.03 4.99
N ILE A 431 -22.62 -13.54 5.76
CA ILE A 431 -22.43 -12.44 6.70
C ILE A 431 -22.80 -12.95 8.09
N TYR A 432 -21.87 -12.79 9.02
CA TYR A 432 -22.06 -13.17 10.41
C TYR A 432 -22.18 -11.94 11.29
N ARG A 433 -22.99 -12.02 12.34
CA ARG A 433 -22.99 -11.08 13.46
C ARG A 433 -22.24 -11.70 14.63
N LEU A 434 -21.22 -10.99 15.12
CA LEU A 434 -20.54 -11.34 16.36
C LEU A 434 -21.42 -10.96 17.55
N VAL A 435 -21.74 -11.95 18.39
CA VAL A 435 -22.55 -11.75 19.59
C VAL A 435 -21.85 -12.30 20.82
N HIS A 436 -22.26 -11.80 21.98
CA HIS A 436 -21.85 -12.33 23.27
C HIS A 436 -23.09 -12.66 24.11
N ARG A 437 -23.11 -13.80 24.79
CA ARG A 437 -24.28 -14.30 25.55
C ARG A 437 -24.86 -13.32 26.58
N ASP A 438 -24.02 -12.42 27.08
CA ASP A 438 -24.39 -11.44 28.12
C ASP A 438 -25.00 -10.15 27.54
N PHE A 439 -25.06 -10.01 26.20
CA PHE A 439 -25.49 -8.78 25.53
C PHE A 439 -26.64 -9.01 24.54
N LYS A 440 -27.65 -8.14 24.63
CA LYS A 440 -28.79 -8.07 23.73
C LYS A 440 -28.57 -6.99 22.65
N PRO A 441 -29.26 -7.07 21.49
CA PRO A 441 -29.14 -6.04 20.48
C PRO A 441 -29.67 -4.69 20.99
N GLY A 442 -29.10 -3.61 20.48
CA GLY A 442 -29.65 -2.26 20.63
C GLY A 442 -30.94 -2.07 19.84
N PRO A 443 -31.59 -0.89 19.96
CA PRO A 443 -32.80 -0.58 19.21
C PRO A 443 -32.51 -0.44 17.71
N GLN A 444 -33.51 -0.75 16.88
CA GLN A 444 -33.45 -0.48 15.44
C GLN A 444 -33.46 1.03 15.18
N PRO A 445 -32.53 1.55 14.36
CA PRO A 445 -32.47 2.97 14.04
C PRO A 445 -33.56 3.40 13.07
N ARG A 446 -33.95 4.68 13.15
CA ARG A 446 -34.93 5.34 12.26
C ARG A 446 -34.51 6.77 11.90
N MET A 447 -33.20 7.03 11.78
CA MET A 447 -32.65 8.39 11.67
C MET A 447 -33.00 9.09 10.34
N LEU A 448 -33.37 8.36 9.28
CA LEU A 448 -33.85 8.98 8.05
C LEU A 448 -35.21 9.67 8.28
N ASP A 449 -36.03 9.13 9.19
CA ASP A 449 -37.36 9.65 9.53
C ASP A 449 -37.36 10.70 10.66
N GLU A 450 -36.26 10.80 11.41
CA GLU A 450 -36.11 11.77 12.51
C GLU A 450 -35.87 13.20 11.99
N LYS A 451 -36.37 14.21 12.71
CA LYS A 451 -36.05 15.63 12.44
C LYS A 451 -34.58 15.94 12.75
N THR A 452 -34.04 16.98 12.12
CA THR A 452 -32.62 17.36 12.31
C THR A 452 -32.31 17.70 13.76
N SER A 453 -33.25 18.30 14.48
CA SER A 453 -33.15 18.55 15.93
C SER A 453 -33.06 17.27 16.78
N GLU A 454 -33.69 16.19 16.33
CA GLU A 454 -33.66 14.91 17.05
C GLU A 454 -32.33 14.19 16.83
N LEU A 455 -31.70 14.35 15.67
CA LEU A 455 -30.39 13.76 15.37
C LEU A 455 -29.28 14.24 16.31
N VAL A 456 -29.37 15.46 16.84
CA VAL A 456 -28.36 16.02 17.75
C VAL A 456 -28.14 15.13 18.96
N LYS A 457 -29.19 14.49 19.49
CA LYS A 457 -29.10 13.61 20.68
C LYS A 457 -28.19 12.40 20.44
N HIS A 458 -28.07 11.95 19.19
CA HIS A 458 -27.30 10.76 18.82
C HIS A 458 -25.79 11.03 18.73
N LEU A 459 -25.37 12.29 18.68
CA LEU A 459 -23.93 12.65 18.68
C LEU A 459 -23.21 12.23 19.98
N GLU A 460 -23.95 11.97 21.07
CA GLU A 460 -23.41 11.41 22.32
C GLU A 460 -23.70 9.92 22.52
N HIS A 461 -24.31 9.25 21.54
CA HIS A 461 -24.68 7.83 21.66
C HIS A 461 -23.42 6.96 21.88
N PRO A 462 -23.44 5.90 22.72
CA PRO A 462 -22.24 5.10 23.02
C PRO A 462 -21.70 4.30 21.82
N ASN A 463 -22.58 3.83 20.92
CA ASN A 463 -22.19 3.22 19.65
C ASN A 463 -21.75 4.29 18.63
N GLY A 464 -20.53 4.17 18.12
CA GLY A 464 -19.94 5.10 17.14
C GLY A 464 -20.69 5.19 15.82
N TRP A 465 -21.38 4.13 15.38
CA TRP A 465 -22.19 4.16 14.16
C TRP A 465 -23.32 5.21 14.24
N TRP A 466 -23.98 5.33 15.40
CA TRP A 466 -25.05 6.31 15.62
C TRP A 466 -24.52 7.74 15.56
N ARG A 467 -23.36 8.00 16.18
CA ARG A 467 -22.72 9.31 16.16
C ARG A 467 -22.36 9.73 14.73
N ASP A 468 -21.66 8.85 14.02
CA ASP A 468 -21.19 9.11 12.66
C ASP A 468 -22.35 9.32 11.69
N THR A 469 -23.40 8.50 11.80
CA THR A 469 -24.57 8.58 10.92
C THR A 469 -25.41 9.81 11.22
N ALA A 470 -25.67 10.14 12.49
CA ALA A 470 -26.39 11.36 12.85
C ALA A 470 -25.66 12.62 12.39
N LYS A 471 -24.34 12.71 12.61
CA LYS A 471 -23.50 13.80 12.11
C LYS A 471 -23.59 13.94 10.59
N LYS A 472 -23.38 12.85 9.86
CA LYS A 472 -23.47 12.80 8.39
C LYS A 472 -24.83 13.31 7.91
N LEU A 473 -25.93 12.82 8.49
CA LEU A 473 -27.28 13.24 8.12
C LEU A 473 -27.54 14.72 8.44
N ILE A 474 -27.10 15.23 9.60
CA ILE A 474 -27.20 16.67 9.91
C ILE A 474 -26.48 17.49 8.82
N ILE A 475 -25.25 17.12 8.44
CA ILE A 475 -24.46 17.87 7.44
C ILE A 475 -25.13 17.88 6.06
N LEU A 476 -25.75 16.76 5.67
CA LEU A 476 -26.34 16.62 4.34
C LEU A 476 -27.69 17.35 4.19
N ARG A 477 -28.42 17.59 5.29
CA ARG A 477 -29.75 18.20 5.24
C ARG A 477 -29.74 19.69 4.93
N GLU A 478 -30.81 20.16 4.31
CA GLU A 478 -30.98 21.59 3.98
C GLU A 478 -31.19 22.45 5.22
N ASP A 479 -31.96 21.97 6.19
CA ASP A 479 -32.28 22.65 7.45
C ASP A 479 -31.18 22.54 8.52
N ARG A 480 -29.97 22.09 8.14
CA ARG A 480 -28.84 21.79 9.04
C ARG A 480 -28.45 22.90 10.01
N ARG A 481 -28.68 24.17 9.66
CA ARG A 481 -28.38 25.32 10.52
C ARG A 481 -29.43 25.57 11.60
N SER A 482 -30.58 24.90 11.54
CA SER A 482 -31.62 24.98 12.58
C SER A 482 -31.14 24.49 13.95
N VAL A 483 -30.11 23.64 13.98
CA VAL A 483 -29.58 23.01 15.20
C VAL A 483 -28.31 23.66 15.74
N THR A 484 -27.80 24.74 15.12
CA THR A 484 -26.57 25.42 15.57
C THR A 484 -26.57 25.75 17.08
N PRO A 485 -27.65 26.27 17.69
CA PRO A 485 -27.67 26.53 19.13
C PRO A 485 -27.47 25.26 19.98
N ALA A 486 -28.17 24.18 19.63
CA ALA A 486 -28.08 22.90 20.34
C ALA A 486 -26.70 22.26 20.19
N LEU A 487 -26.10 22.38 19.00
CA LEU A 487 -24.73 21.90 18.74
C LEU A 487 -23.69 22.69 19.54
N LYS A 488 -23.82 24.02 19.64
CA LYS A 488 -22.92 24.84 20.48
C LYS A 488 -23.06 24.49 21.96
N GLU A 489 -24.29 24.26 22.43
CA GLU A 489 -24.51 23.80 23.80
C GLU A 489 -23.84 22.44 24.04
N MET A 490 -24.04 21.48 23.15
CA MET A 490 -23.41 20.16 23.26
C MET A 490 -21.89 20.23 23.15
N ALA A 491 -21.34 21.04 22.23
CA ALA A 491 -19.89 21.20 22.07
C ALA A 491 -19.19 21.67 23.35
N LEU A 492 -19.87 22.51 24.15
CA LEU A 492 -19.29 23.11 25.36
C LEU A 492 -19.71 22.40 26.67
N LYS A 493 -20.90 21.79 26.70
CA LYS A 493 -21.52 21.24 27.93
C LYS A 493 -21.98 19.79 27.80
N GLY A 494 -21.71 19.14 26.67
CA GLY A 494 -22.03 17.74 26.42
C GLY A 494 -21.42 16.81 27.48
N LYS A 495 -22.15 15.74 27.80
CA LYS A 495 -21.83 14.83 28.92
C LYS A 495 -20.56 14.04 28.66
N THR A 496 -20.34 13.64 27.41
CA THR A 496 -19.21 12.79 27.01
C THR A 496 -18.23 13.59 26.17
N ALA A 497 -16.93 13.29 26.31
CA ALA A 497 -15.90 13.92 25.48
C ALA A 497 -16.14 13.65 23.98
N LEU A 498 -16.59 12.44 23.63
CA LEU A 498 -16.96 12.09 22.26
C LEU A 498 -18.18 12.89 21.77
N GLY A 499 -19.17 13.13 22.62
CA GLY A 499 -20.32 13.99 22.32
C GLY A 499 -19.89 15.41 21.98
N ARG A 500 -19.06 16.02 22.83
CA ARG A 500 -18.50 17.36 22.60
C ARG A 500 -17.69 17.43 21.31
N ALA A 501 -16.81 16.45 21.07
CA ALA A 501 -16.01 16.37 19.85
C ALA A 501 -16.87 16.20 18.58
N ASN A 502 -17.90 15.34 18.61
CA ASN A 502 -18.82 15.18 17.48
C ASN A 502 -19.64 16.44 17.23
N ALA A 503 -20.09 17.15 18.27
CA ALA A 503 -20.79 18.42 18.12
C ALA A 503 -19.87 19.50 17.51
N LEU A 504 -18.60 19.60 17.93
CA LEU A 504 -17.61 20.49 17.32
C LEU A 504 -17.40 20.20 15.84
N TRP A 505 -17.19 18.93 15.47
CA TRP A 505 -17.06 18.55 14.07
C TRP A 505 -18.36 18.71 13.28
N THR A 506 -19.53 18.56 13.92
CA THR A 506 -20.81 18.84 13.25
C THR A 506 -20.94 20.33 12.94
N LEU A 507 -20.57 21.21 13.89
CA LEU A 507 -20.50 22.66 13.66
C LEU A 507 -19.56 23.02 12.51
N GLU A 508 -18.38 22.38 12.43
CA GLU A 508 -17.45 22.55 11.32
C GLU A 508 -18.10 22.15 9.99
N GLY A 509 -18.70 20.96 9.93
CA GLY A 509 -19.29 20.42 8.69
C GLY A 509 -20.48 21.22 8.16
N ILE A 510 -21.21 21.95 9.02
CA ILE A 510 -22.30 22.85 8.61
C ILE A 510 -21.84 24.31 8.39
N GLY A 511 -20.56 24.60 8.65
CA GLY A 511 -19.95 25.93 8.50
C GLY A 511 -20.30 26.93 9.61
N GLU A 512 -20.55 26.45 10.83
CA GLU A 512 -21.00 27.25 11.99
C GLU A 512 -20.04 27.14 13.20
N ALA A 513 -18.84 26.60 13.01
CA ALA A 513 -17.76 26.61 14.00
C ALA A 513 -17.11 28.00 14.07
N ASP A 514 -17.44 28.79 15.10
CA ASP A 514 -16.89 30.14 15.30
C ASP A 514 -15.74 30.18 16.31
N GLY A 515 -14.94 31.25 16.26
CA GLY A 515 -13.76 31.42 17.10
C GLY A 515 -14.07 31.46 18.60
N ALA A 516 -15.22 32.00 19.01
CA ALA A 516 -15.60 32.08 20.43
C ALA A 516 -15.92 30.69 21.02
N THR A 517 -16.58 29.83 20.24
CA THR A 517 -16.88 28.45 20.61
C THR A 517 -15.58 27.63 20.66
N LEU A 518 -14.72 27.78 19.65
CA LEU A 518 -13.46 27.06 19.58
C LEU A 518 -12.47 27.48 20.67
N ALA A 519 -12.36 28.77 20.98
CA ALA A 519 -11.54 29.27 22.08
C ALA A 519 -11.94 28.66 23.43
N GLN A 520 -13.25 28.50 23.68
CA GLN A 520 -13.74 27.82 24.87
C GLN A 520 -13.46 26.30 24.83
N ALA A 521 -13.66 25.65 23.69
CA ALA A 521 -13.37 24.23 23.52
C ALA A 521 -11.87 23.89 23.67
N LEU A 522 -10.97 24.82 23.35
CA LEU A 522 -9.53 24.69 23.62
C LEU A 522 -9.22 24.62 25.12
N GLN A 523 -10.15 25.01 25.99
CA GLN A 523 -10.01 24.92 27.45
C GLN A 523 -10.68 23.66 28.03
N ASP A 524 -11.21 22.76 27.21
CA ASP A 524 -11.91 21.55 27.65
C ASP A 524 -11.05 20.67 28.59
N PRO A 525 -11.63 20.02 29.62
CA PRO A 525 -10.87 19.12 30.48
C PRO A 525 -10.28 17.90 29.76
N SER A 526 -10.89 17.44 28.65
CA SER A 526 -10.39 16.31 27.85
C SER A 526 -9.29 16.75 26.88
N PRO A 527 -8.09 16.13 26.95
CA PRO A 527 -7.04 16.33 25.97
C PRO A 527 -7.47 16.03 24.52
N GLU A 528 -8.34 15.04 24.34
CA GLU A 528 -8.83 14.63 23.03
C GLU A 528 -9.76 15.70 22.43
N VAL A 529 -10.65 16.29 23.24
CA VAL A 529 -11.50 17.41 22.79
C VAL A 529 -10.64 18.62 22.42
N LYS A 530 -9.64 18.96 23.24
CA LYS A 530 -8.66 20.01 22.92
C LYS A 530 -7.95 19.77 21.59
N ALA A 531 -7.52 18.53 21.34
CA ALA A 531 -6.90 18.15 20.08
C ALA A 531 -7.87 18.32 18.89
N GLN A 532 -9.14 17.94 19.03
CA GLN A 532 -10.14 18.19 17.97
C GLN A 532 -10.40 19.69 17.76
N ALA A 533 -10.51 20.47 18.82
CA ALA A 533 -10.70 21.93 18.73
C ALA A 533 -9.51 22.61 18.02
N LEU A 534 -8.27 22.17 18.29
CA LEU A 534 -7.07 22.64 17.57
C LEU A 534 -7.16 22.37 16.07
N ARG A 535 -7.61 21.16 15.67
CA ARG A 535 -7.78 20.80 14.25
C ARG A 535 -8.82 21.67 13.56
N ILE A 536 -9.98 21.86 14.18
CA ILE A 536 -11.07 22.66 13.61
C ILE A 536 -10.67 24.14 13.53
N SER A 537 -9.78 24.59 14.41
CA SER A 537 -9.27 25.96 14.46
C SER A 537 -8.27 26.32 13.35
N GLU A 538 -7.77 25.35 12.57
CA GLU A 538 -6.70 25.57 11.57
C GLU A 538 -7.00 26.68 10.55
N PRO A 539 -8.21 26.77 9.94
CA PRO A 539 -8.52 27.89 9.04
C PRO A 539 -8.52 29.23 9.77
N LEU A 540 -9.09 29.30 10.98
CA LEU A 540 -9.14 30.53 11.77
C LEU A 540 -7.77 30.97 12.29
N LEU A 541 -6.86 30.03 12.54
CA LEU A 541 -5.45 30.31 12.82
C LEU A 541 -4.75 30.90 11.61
N SER A 542 -5.02 30.38 10.41
CA SER A 542 -4.51 30.95 9.14
C SER A 542 -5.03 32.36 8.91
N ASP A 543 -6.27 32.65 9.29
CA ASP A 543 -6.90 33.97 9.14
C ASP A 543 -6.54 34.96 10.27
N GLY A 544 -5.85 34.50 11.32
CA GLY A 544 -5.45 35.34 12.46
C GLY A 544 -6.60 35.73 13.39
N ASP A 545 -7.65 34.90 13.50
CA ASP A 545 -8.78 35.12 14.41
C ASP A 545 -8.31 35.28 15.86
N GLN A 546 -8.61 36.43 16.44
CA GLN A 546 -8.08 36.80 17.77
C GLN A 546 -8.60 35.89 18.89
N ALA A 547 -9.84 35.41 18.81
CA ALA A 547 -10.39 34.55 19.86
C ALA A 547 -9.66 33.19 19.86
N VAL A 548 -9.46 32.61 18.69
CA VAL A 548 -8.74 31.35 18.53
C VAL A 548 -7.27 31.50 18.90
N VAL A 549 -6.58 32.54 18.41
CA VAL A 549 -5.18 32.81 18.75
C VAL A 549 -5.00 32.89 20.26
N MET A 550 -5.81 33.72 20.94
CA MET A 550 -5.76 33.85 22.40
C MET A 550 -6.10 32.54 23.12
N GLY A 551 -7.05 31.76 22.60
CA GLY A 551 -7.38 30.43 23.13
C GLY A 551 -6.20 29.45 23.07
N VAL A 552 -5.43 29.48 21.98
CA VAL A 552 -4.20 28.66 21.83
C VAL A 552 -3.08 29.15 22.74
N LEU A 553 -2.90 30.47 22.89
CA LEU A 553 -1.92 31.03 23.82
C LEU A 553 -2.24 30.64 25.26
N GLN A 554 -3.50 30.78 25.68
CA GLN A 554 -3.96 30.37 27.01
C GLN A 554 -3.77 28.87 27.26
N LEU A 555 -4.00 28.04 26.24
CA LEU A 555 -3.72 26.60 26.31
C LEU A 555 -2.24 26.35 26.62
N GLY A 556 -1.32 27.11 26.02
CA GLY A 556 0.12 27.04 26.27
C GLY A 556 0.55 27.57 27.65
N GLU A 557 -0.14 28.58 28.18
CA GLU A 557 0.16 29.20 29.49
C GLU A 557 -0.36 28.39 30.69
N SER A 558 -1.43 27.61 30.50
CA SER A 558 -2.01 26.80 31.58
C SER A 558 -0.99 25.78 32.10
N ALA A 559 -0.49 26.01 33.33
CA ALA A 559 0.74 25.46 33.91
C ALA A 559 0.76 23.95 34.27
N ALA A 560 0.15 23.09 33.45
CA ALA A 560 0.48 21.66 33.40
C ALA A 560 0.94 21.38 31.98
N THR A 561 2.14 20.83 31.81
CA THR A 561 2.67 20.41 30.51
C THR A 561 1.54 19.79 29.68
N PRO A 562 1.17 20.35 28.50
CA PRO A 562 0.05 19.84 27.71
C PRO A 562 0.31 18.36 27.48
N SER A 563 -0.70 17.49 27.57
CA SER A 563 -0.48 16.07 27.28
C SER A 563 0.22 15.91 25.92
N ALA A 564 0.98 14.83 25.73
CA ALA A 564 1.63 14.59 24.44
C ALA A 564 0.64 14.61 23.26
N GLU A 565 -0.63 14.25 23.50
CA GLU A 565 -1.72 14.35 22.52
C GLU A 565 -1.94 15.80 22.06
N VAL A 566 -2.10 16.71 23.01
CA VAL A 566 -2.30 18.14 22.73
C VAL A 566 -1.05 18.76 22.12
N ALA A 567 0.15 18.41 22.63
CA ALA A 567 1.40 18.91 22.09
C ALA A 567 1.62 18.50 20.62
N THR A 568 1.41 17.22 20.28
CA THR A 568 1.53 16.75 18.89
C THR A 568 0.52 17.41 17.97
N GLN A 569 -0.74 17.54 18.41
CA GLN A 569 -1.76 18.20 17.59
C GLN A 569 -1.55 19.71 17.46
N LEU A 570 -1.06 20.39 18.49
CA LEU A 570 -0.71 21.81 18.44
C LEU A 570 0.40 22.05 17.40
N ILE A 571 1.48 21.26 17.45
CA ILE A 571 2.58 21.34 16.48
C ILE A 571 2.05 21.16 15.06
N ASN A 572 1.20 20.14 14.84
CA ASN A 572 0.58 19.87 13.55
C ASN A 572 -0.31 21.03 13.09
N SER A 573 -1.23 21.51 13.92
CA SER A 573 -2.24 22.51 13.56
C SER A 573 -1.62 23.87 13.26
N VAL A 574 -0.72 24.36 14.13
CA VAL A 574 -0.03 25.64 13.90
C VAL A 574 0.86 25.55 12.66
N THR A 575 1.61 24.45 12.49
CA THR A 575 2.41 24.24 11.28
C THR A 575 1.56 24.19 10.01
N TYR A 576 0.43 23.49 10.06
CA TYR A 576 -0.44 23.27 8.91
C TYR A 576 -1.19 24.55 8.51
N SER A 577 -1.62 25.36 9.49
CA SER A 577 -2.25 26.67 9.26
C SER A 577 -1.36 27.65 8.49
N GLY A 578 -0.04 27.45 8.53
CA GLY A 578 0.92 28.38 7.91
C GLY A 578 1.06 29.72 8.64
N SER A 579 0.51 29.85 9.86
CA SER A 579 0.61 31.05 10.69
C SER A 579 2.07 31.45 10.94
N ASP A 580 2.35 32.75 10.80
CA ASP A 580 3.63 33.39 11.11
C ASP A 580 3.62 34.16 12.44
N ASN A 581 2.52 34.09 13.20
CA ASN A 581 2.39 34.69 14.53
C ASN A 581 3.48 34.16 15.47
N VAL A 582 4.33 35.08 15.94
CA VAL A 582 5.52 34.77 16.76
C VAL A 582 5.17 34.14 18.10
N GLU A 583 4.06 34.54 18.72
CA GLU A 583 3.62 34.01 20.01
C GLU A 583 3.14 32.56 19.87
N LEU A 584 2.38 32.26 18.81
CA LEU A 584 1.98 30.87 18.49
C LEU A 584 3.19 29.97 18.23
N LEU A 585 4.19 30.47 17.50
CA LEU A 585 5.44 29.74 17.25
C LEU A 585 6.24 29.52 18.54
N ALA A 586 6.23 30.48 19.48
CA ALA A 586 6.86 30.31 20.79
C ALA A 586 6.15 29.23 21.63
N VAL A 587 4.82 29.15 21.58
CA VAL A 587 4.04 28.09 22.25
C VAL A 587 4.32 26.71 21.65
N VAL A 588 4.49 26.61 20.32
CA VAL A 588 4.93 25.38 19.65
C VAL A 588 6.32 24.95 20.14
N GLU A 589 7.27 25.88 20.18
CA GLU A 589 8.65 25.59 20.63
C GLU A 589 8.67 25.16 22.11
N SER A 590 7.94 25.84 22.99
CA SER A 590 7.80 25.45 24.39
C SER A 590 7.21 24.04 24.54
N SER A 591 6.21 23.71 23.72
CA SER A 591 5.61 22.36 23.71
C SER A 591 6.59 21.28 23.27
N ILE A 592 7.44 21.56 22.28
CA ILE A 592 8.51 20.63 21.85
C ILE A 592 9.52 20.42 22.99
N GLN A 593 9.94 21.50 23.66
CA GLN A 593 10.91 21.46 24.75
C GLN A 593 10.39 20.74 25.99
N ALA A 594 9.08 20.70 26.20
CA ALA A 594 8.47 19.94 27.28
C ALA A 594 8.49 18.41 27.06
N PHE A 595 8.72 17.95 25.83
CA PHE A 595 8.71 16.53 25.45
C PHE A 595 10.00 16.07 24.72
N PRO A 596 11.21 16.33 25.25
CA PRO A 596 12.47 16.05 24.56
C PRO A 596 12.75 14.55 24.38
N GLY A 597 12.03 13.68 25.11
CA GLY A 597 12.13 12.22 25.03
C GLY A 597 11.02 11.54 24.24
N ASN A 598 9.94 12.24 23.88
CA ASN A 598 8.75 11.61 23.31
C ASN A 598 8.92 11.31 21.81
N ASP A 599 8.69 10.06 21.42
CA ASP A 599 8.83 9.59 20.03
C ASP A 599 7.88 10.31 19.07
N ALA A 600 6.62 10.46 19.46
CA ALA A 600 5.58 11.05 18.61
C ALA A 600 5.85 12.54 18.37
N VAL A 601 6.19 13.31 19.41
CA VAL A 601 6.55 14.73 19.30
C VAL A 601 7.74 14.93 18.36
N LYS A 602 8.82 14.16 18.53
CA LYS A 602 9.99 14.21 17.62
C LYS A 602 9.61 13.91 16.18
N ALA A 603 8.75 12.92 15.99
CA ALA A 603 8.36 12.46 14.67
C ALA A 603 7.49 13.48 13.94
N VAL A 604 6.52 14.13 14.60
CA VAL A 604 5.69 15.17 13.96
C VAL A 604 6.52 16.40 13.57
N VAL A 605 7.47 16.82 14.42
CA VAL A 605 8.41 17.92 14.11
C VAL A 605 9.25 17.57 12.88
N SER A 606 9.87 16.38 12.88
CA SER A 606 10.68 15.90 11.77
C SER A 606 9.87 15.79 10.48
N LYS A 607 8.65 15.26 10.56
CA LYS A 607 7.74 15.09 9.43
C LYS A 607 7.34 16.44 8.82
N GLY A 608 6.94 17.40 9.65
CA GLY A 608 6.58 18.74 9.21
C GLY A 608 7.76 19.44 8.51
N ALA A 609 8.96 19.36 9.09
CA ALA A 609 10.18 19.90 8.47
C ALA A 609 10.48 19.27 7.11
N ALA A 610 10.41 17.94 7.00
CA ALA A 610 10.64 17.21 5.75
C ALA A 610 9.61 17.58 4.67
N MET A 611 8.35 17.80 5.04
CA MET A 611 7.31 18.21 4.11
C MET A 611 7.51 19.63 3.57
N ARG A 612 7.87 20.59 4.43
CA ARG A 612 8.20 21.96 4.00
C ARG A 612 9.39 21.98 3.04
N GLU A 613 10.43 21.23 3.34
CA GLU A 613 11.59 21.10 2.46
C GLU A 613 11.22 20.47 1.11
N ALA A 614 10.38 19.43 1.11
CA ALA A 614 9.88 18.82 -0.13
C ALA A 614 9.04 19.80 -0.96
N ALA A 615 8.18 20.60 -0.32
CA ALA A 615 7.38 21.62 -1.00
C ALA A 615 8.27 22.71 -1.62
N ARG A 616 9.29 23.17 -0.90
CA ARG A 616 10.29 24.14 -1.39
C ARG A 616 11.03 23.62 -2.62
N ARG A 617 11.49 22.36 -2.59
CA ARG A 617 12.16 21.71 -3.74
C ARG A 617 11.24 21.57 -4.94
N ALA A 618 9.99 21.17 -4.74
CA ALA A 618 9.01 21.07 -5.81
C ALA A 618 8.75 22.44 -6.46
N ALA A 619 8.60 23.49 -5.66
CA ALA A 619 8.44 24.86 -6.16
C ALA A 619 9.67 25.34 -6.96
N GLU A 620 10.88 25.01 -6.51
CA GLU A 620 12.11 25.32 -7.25
C GLU A 620 12.21 24.55 -8.58
N GLN A 621 11.86 23.26 -8.59
CA GLN A 621 11.84 22.44 -9.79
C GLN A 621 10.82 22.98 -10.82
N ARG A 622 9.62 23.36 -10.37
CA ARG A 622 8.60 23.98 -11.24
C ARG A 622 9.11 25.24 -11.93
N ARG A 623 9.91 26.06 -11.24
CA ARG A 623 10.54 27.26 -11.82
C ARG A 623 11.62 26.92 -12.86
N LYS A 624 12.36 25.83 -12.68
CA LYS A 624 13.45 25.43 -13.59
C LYS A 624 12.95 24.71 -14.84
N ASN A 625 12.01 23.77 -14.69
CA ASN A 625 11.40 23.01 -15.79
C ASN A 625 10.01 22.53 -15.39
N ALA A 626 8.97 23.25 -15.83
CA ALA A 626 7.59 22.97 -15.45
C ALA A 626 7.09 21.60 -15.94
N GLN A 627 7.53 21.12 -17.11
CA GLN A 627 7.11 19.83 -17.64
C GLN A 627 7.72 18.67 -16.84
N LEU A 628 9.04 18.73 -16.59
CA LEU A 628 9.71 17.73 -15.75
C LEU A 628 9.15 17.74 -14.33
N ALA A 629 8.91 18.92 -13.75
CA ALA A 629 8.34 19.03 -12.42
C ALA A 629 6.95 18.38 -12.34
N ARG A 630 6.08 18.58 -13.34
CA ARG A 630 4.78 17.88 -13.41
C ARG A 630 4.94 16.37 -13.47
N SER A 631 5.85 15.87 -14.32
CA SER A 631 6.11 14.43 -14.43
C SER A 631 6.65 13.83 -13.12
N MET A 632 7.56 14.55 -12.44
CA MET A 632 8.07 14.16 -11.11
C MET A 632 6.96 14.14 -10.04
N GLU A 633 6.07 15.13 -10.04
CA GLU A 633 4.96 15.21 -9.09
C GLU A 633 3.94 14.08 -9.30
N GLN A 634 3.54 13.81 -10.55
CA GLN A 634 2.64 12.70 -10.87
C GLN A 634 3.31 11.36 -10.61
N GLY A 635 4.56 11.18 -11.04
CA GLY A 635 5.31 9.96 -10.82
C GLY A 635 5.51 9.65 -9.33
N LYS A 636 5.69 10.69 -8.49
CA LYS A 636 5.72 10.54 -7.03
C LYS A 636 4.39 10.06 -6.47
N VAL A 637 3.27 10.61 -6.94
CA VAL A 637 1.94 10.15 -6.56
C VAL A 637 1.84 8.67 -6.91
N ILE A 638 2.01 8.33 -8.18
CA ILE A 638 1.94 6.95 -8.69
C ILE A 638 2.79 5.97 -7.86
N TYR A 639 4.06 6.33 -7.62
CA TYR A 639 4.97 5.52 -6.81
C TYR A 639 4.43 5.25 -5.42
N ASN A 640 3.91 6.29 -4.76
CA ASN A 640 3.39 6.20 -3.40
C ASN A 640 2.06 5.44 -3.30
N GLN A 641 1.29 5.39 -4.38
CA GLN A 641 0.04 4.64 -4.48
C GLN A 641 0.34 3.15 -4.65
N LEU A 642 1.23 2.77 -5.58
CA LEU A 642 1.37 1.36 -5.98
C LEU A 642 2.74 0.75 -5.70
N CYS A 643 3.83 1.44 -6.07
CA CYS A 643 5.17 0.85 -6.08
C CYS A 643 5.80 0.77 -4.68
N TYR A 644 5.48 1.74 -3.82
CA TYR A 644 6.06 1.91 -2.49
C TYR A 644 5.95 0.66 -1.61
N THR A 645 4.83 -0.05 -1.70
CA THR A 645 4.55 -1.20 -0.83
C THR A 645 5.66 -2.25 -0.89
N CYS A 646 6.19 -2.51 -2.08
CA CYS A 646 7.28 -3.47 -2.27
C CYS A 646 8.66 -2.80 -2.29
N HIS A 647 8.79 -1.59 -2.83
CA HIS A 647 10.07 -0.92 -3.04
C HIS A 647 10.52 0.02 -1.90
N GLY A 648 9.64 0.32 -0.96
CA GLY A 648 9.90 1.18 0.20
C GLY A 648 9.96 2.69 -0.10
N PRO A 649 10.05 3.54 0.94
CA PRO A 649 10.15 5.00 0.82
C PRO A 649 11.41 5.50 0.12
N ASP A 650 12.49 4.74 0.22
CA ASP A 650 13.82 5.09 -0.26
C ASP A 650 14.25 4.32 -1.50
N GLY A 651 13.34 3.53 -2.09
CA GLY A 651 13.59 2.73 -3.28
C GLY A 651 14.56 1.57 -3.08
N LYS A 652 14.96 1.25 -1.84
CA LYS A 652 15.93 0.17 -1.54
C LYS A 652 15.27 -1.21 -1.37
N GLY A 653 13.94 -1.28 -1.43
CA GLY A 653 13.14 -2.44 -1.12
C GLY A 653 12.55 -2.35 0.29
N ALA A 654 11.25 -2.60 0.42
CA ALA A 654 10.61 -2.71 1.72
C ALA A 654 11.18 -3.94 2.46
N PRO A 655 11.59 -3.81 3.74
CA PRO A 655 12.12 -4.93 4.50
C PRO A 655 11.06 -6.02 4.63
N VAL A 656 11.45 -7.28 4.46
CA VAL A 656 10.57 -8.40 4.78
C VAL A 656 10.47 -8.46 6.31
N PRO A 657 9.25 -8.37 6.87
CA PRO A 657 9.07 -8.55 8.30
C PRO A 657 9.70 -9.87 8.78
N ASP A 658 10.37 -9.85 9.93
CA ASP A 658 10.95 -11.02 10.59
C ASP A 658 12.11 -11.73 9.85
N ASN A 659 12.60 -11.17 8.73
CA ASN A 659 13.81 -11.67 8.04
C ASN A 659 14.84 -10.55 7.80
N PRO A 660 15.70 -10.25 8.79
CA PRO A 660 16.69 -9.17 8.70
C PRO A 660 17.62 -9.32 7.50
N GLY A 661 17.68 -8.30 6.64
CA GLY A 661 18.54 -8.28 5.45
C GLY A 661 17.87 -8.77 4.16
N GLN A 662 16.64 -9.29 4.22
CA GLN A 662 15.83 -9.57 3.03
C GLN A 662 14.84 -8.42 2.78
N THR A 663 14.60 -8.10 1.51
CA THR A 663 13.61 -7.11 1.06
C THR A 663 12.58 -7.75 0.13
N LEU A 664 11.38 -7.17 0.05
CA LEU A 664 10.29 -7.62 -0.84
C LEU A 664 10.63 -7.43 -2.32
N ALA A 665 11.39 -6.38 -2.64
CA ALA A 665 11.82 -6.02 -3.98
C ALA A 665 13.31 -5.61 -3.99
N PRO A 666 13.99 -5.66 -5.16
CA PRO A 666 15.37 -5.21 -5.26
C PRO A 666 15.50 -3.68 -5.10
N SER A 667 16.69 -3.25 -4.68
CA SER A 667 17.04 -1.82 -4.68
C SER A 667 17.02 -1.26 -6.10
N MET A 668 16.40 -0.09 -6.26
CA MET A 668 16.39 0.71 -7.50
C MET A 668 17.43 1.84 -7.48
N VAL A 669 18.13 2.02 -6.37
CA VAL A 669 19.17 3.05 -6.20
C VAL A 669 20.42 2.64 -6.97
N ASP A 670 20.86 3.51 -7.88
CA ASP A 670 22.01 3.35 -8.78
C ASP A 670 22.03 2.04 -9.59
N ALA A 671 20.88 1.37 -9.70
CA ALA A 671 20.77 0.10 -10.40
C ALA A 671 20.91 0.33 -11.92
N PRO A 672 21.82 -0.37 -12.64
CA PRO A 672 22.04 -0.17 -14.08
C PRO A 672 20.77 -0.23 -14.93
N ARG A 673 19.86 -1.17 -14.59
CA ARG A 673 18.54 -1.34 -15.21
C ARG A 673 17.59 -0.15 -15.02
N ILE A 674 17.83 0.70 -14.02
CA ILE A 674 17.05 1.91 -13.72
C ILE A 674 17.72 3.15 -14.31
N ILE A 675 19.02 3.35 -14.09
CA ILE A 675 19.74 4.56 -14.57
C ILE A 675 20.03 4.54 -16.07
N GLY A 676 19.87 3.38 -16.72
CA GLY A 676 20.23 3.18 -18.12
C GLY A 676 19.34 3.89 -19.16
N SER A 677 19.11 3.25 -20.31
CA SER A 677 18.36 3.84 -21.44
C SER A 677 16.87 4.05 -21.08
N GLY A 678 16.44 3.42 -19.99
CA GLY A 678 15.04 3.34 -19.56
C GLY A 678 14.34 2.13 -20.16
N SER A 679 14.84 1.53 -21.24
CA SER A 679 14.11 0.50 -21.98
C SER A 679 13.89 -0.78 -21.16
N THR A 680 14.90 -1.23 -20.41
CA THR A 680 14.77 -2.33 -19.43
C THR A 680 13.69 -2.05 -18.39
N MET A 681 13.69 -0.83 -17.86
CA MET A 681 12.73 -0.41 -16.84
C MET A 681 11.30 -0.39 -17.39
N ILE A 682 11.10 0.11 -18.61
CA ILE A 682 9.77 0.16 -19.25
C ILE A 682 9.27 -1.26 -19.56
N ARG A 683 10.10 -2.14 -20.10
CA ARG A 683 9.74 -3.56 -20.32
C ARG A 683 9.35 -4.24 -19.01
N THR A 684 10.08 -3.95 -17.93
CA THR A 684 9.82 -4.44 -16.58
C THR A 684 8.48 -3.94 -16.03
N ILE A 685 8.17 -2.65 -16.17
CA ILE A 685 6.87 -2.09 -15.70
C ILE A 685 5.71 -2.68 -16.51
N LEU A 686 5.84 -2.76 -17.84
CA LEU A 686 4.78 -3.27 -18.71
C LEU A 686 4.47 -4.75 -18.42
N HIS A 687 5.49 -5.60 -18.34
CA HIS A 687 5.29 -7.05 -18.37
C HIS A 687 5.60 -7.76 -17.04
N GLY A 688 6.18 -7.04 -16.08
CA GLY A 688 6.64 -7.60 -14.82
C GLY A 688 8.02 -8.24 -14.92
N LEU A 689 8.52 -8.69 -13.77
CA LEU A 689 9.85 -9.29 -13.61
C LEU A 689 9.79 -10.47 -12.64
N THR A 690 10.47 -11.56 -13.00
CA THR A 690 10.57 -12.78 -12.20
C THR A 690 11.98 -13.38 -12.26
N GLY A 691 12.25 -14.30 -11.34
CA GLY A 691 13.54 -14.98 -11.23
C GLY A 691 14.60 -14.21 -10.42
N PRO A 692 15.83 -14.73 -10.36
CA PRO A 692 16.92 -14.11 -9.62
C PRO A 692 17.40 -12.82 -10.32
N LEU A 693 17.73 -11.81 -9.52
CA LEU A 693 18.30 -10.53 -9.96
C LEU A 693 19.64 -10.33 -9.25
N ASP A 694 20.72 -10.13 -10.00
CA ASP A 694 22.06 -9.90 -9.45
C ASP A 694 22.47 -10.99 -8.41
N GLY A 695 22.09 -12.24 -8.68
CA GLY A 695 22.35 -13.40 -7.81
C GLY A 695 21.45 -13.51 -6.57
N LYS A 696 20.43 -12.65 -6.43
CA LYS A 696 19.48 -12.66 -5.30
C LYS A 696 18.08 -13.03 -5.75
N THR A 697 17.37 -13.80 -4.92
CA THR A 697 15.96 -14.14 -5.10
C THR A 697 15.09 -13.30 -4.17
N TYR A 698 13.96 -12.82 -4.69
CA TYR A 698 12.97 -12.05 -3.96
C TYR A 698 11.69 -12.87 -3.78
N PRO A 699 10.98 -12.73 -2.64
CA PRO A 699 9.81 -13.56 -2.34
C PRO A 699 8.60 -13.24 -3.25
N GLY A 700 8.51 -12.01 -3.75
CA GLY A 700 7.46 -11.57 -4.67
C GLY A 700 7.92 -11.57 -6.13
N ILE A 701 6.94 -11.65 -7.05
CA ILE A 701 7.13 -11.26 -8.45
C ILE A 701 6.73 -9.80 -8.62
N MET A 702 7.36 -9.09 -9.57
CA MET A 702 6.86 -7.77 -9.97
C MET A 702 5.71 -7.98 -10.97
N ALA A 703 4.49 -7.62 -10.57
CA ALA A 703 3.32 -7.74 -11.42
C ALA A 703 3.36 -6.74 -12.61
N PRO A 704 2.85 -7.12 -13.79
CA PRO A 704 2.75 -6.22 -14.93
C PRO A 704 1.80 -5.05 -14.68
N MET A 705 2.09 -3.91 -15.30
CA MET A 705 1.29 -2.69 -15.29
C MET A 705 0.93 -2.23 -16.72
N ASN A 706 0.92 -3.15 -17.70
CA ASN A 706 0.56 -2.86 -19.09
C ASN A 706 -0.88 -2.34 -19.28
N SER A 707 -1.77 -2.43 -18.31
CA SER A 707 -3.09 -1.80 -18.40
C SER A 707 -3.09 -0.30 -18.11
N GLN A 708 -1.97 0.26 -17.64
CA GLN A 708 -1.79 1.69 -17.43
C GLN A 708 -1.45 2.42 -18.74
N GLU A 709 -1.83 3.69 -18.83
CA GLU A 709 -1.52 4.57 -19.95
C GLU A 709 -0.02 4.87 -20.05
N ASP A 710 0.45 5.21 -21.24
CA ASP A 710 1.88 5.45 -21.49
C ASP A 710 2.43 6.63 -20.69
N GLN A 711 1.62 7.68 -20.50
CA GLN A 711 2.01 8.84 -19.68
C GLN A 711 2.19 8.45 -18.21
N TRP A 712 1.33 7.58 -17.68
CA TRP A 712 1.42 7.08 -16.30
C TRP A 712 2.75 6.35 -16.08
N ILE A 713 3.12 5.49 -17.03
CA ILE A 713 4.37 4.73 -16.98
C ILE A 713 5.57 5.67 -17.13
N ALA A 714 5.51 6.63 -18.05
CA ALA A 714 6.56 7.64 -18.25
C ALA A 714 6.80 8.47 -16.98
N ASP A 715 5.74 8.89 -16.29
CA ASP A 715 5.82 9.70 -15.08
C ASP A 715 6.46 8.94 -13.92
N VAL A 716 5.99 7.72 -13.61
CA VAL A 716 6.59 6.92 -12.52
C VAL A 716 8.03 6.52 -12.84
N ALA A 717 8.34 6.21 -14.10
CA ALA A 717 9.70 5.89 -14.51
C ALA A 717 10.63 7.11 -14.37
N THR A 718 10.17 8.29 -14.79
CA THR A 718 10.89 9.56 -14.62
C THR A 718 11.17 9.86 -13.15
N TYR A 719 10.15 9.69 -12.29
CA TYR A 719 10.28 9.90 -10.85
C TYR A 719 11.34 8.99 -10.22
N VAL A 720 11.26 7.67 -10.44
CA VAL A 720 12.21 6.70 -9.88
C VAL A 720 13.63 6.94 -10.39
N ARG A 721 13.79 7.32 -11.66
CA ARG A 721 15.07 7.65 -12.30
C ARG A 721 15.73 8.93 -11.77
N ASN A 722 14.98 9.78 -11.08
CA ASN A 722 15.44 11.07 -10.54
C ASN A 722 15.17 11.21 -9.03
N SER A 723 14.96 10.09 -8.34
CA SER A 723 14.71 10.03 -6.90
C SER A 723 15.70 9.09 -6.21
N PHE A 724 15.72 9.10 -4.88
CA PHE A 724 16.53 8.18 -4.06
C PHE A 724 18.05 8.31 -4.22
N GLY A 725 18.52 9.35 -4.91
CA GLY A 725 19.93 9.54 -5.29
C GLY A 725 20.18 9.36 -6.79
N ASN A 726 19.26 8.72 -7.50
CA ASN A 726 19.35 8.50 -8.95
C ASN A 726 19.33 9.82 -9.71
N LYS A 727 20.11 9.87 -10.81
CA LYS A 727 20.14 10.97 -11.77
C LYS A 727 20.19 10.39 -13.18
N ALA A 728 19.07 10.41 -13.90
CA ALA A 728 19.01 9.90 -15.27
C ALA A 728 17.96 10.66 -16.11
N SER A 729 18.10 10.63 -17.44
CA SER A 729 17.18 11.32 -18.35
C SER A 729 15.73 10.92 -18.10
N PRO A 730 14.77 11.87 -18.18
CA PRO A 730 13.35 11.56 -18.06
C PRO A 730 12.89 10.62 -19.18
N ILE A 731 11.82 9.87 -18.92
CA ILE A 731 11.18 9.01 -19.91
C ILE A 731 10.08 9.78 -20.61
N ALA A 732 10.09 9.77 -21.94
CA ALA A 732 9.05 10.35 -22.77
C ALA A 732 7.92 9.34 -23.03
N THR A 733 6.70 9.85 -23.21
CA THR A 733 5.48 9.05 -23.39
C THR A 733 5.50 8.21 -24.68
N ASP A 734 6.01 8.79 -25.77
CA ASP A 734 6.19 8.11 -27.06
C ASP A 734 7.22 6.97 -26.98
N PHE A 735 8.25 7.10 -26.14
CA PHE A 735 9.20 6.02 -25.88
C PHE A 735 8.53 4.82 -25.20
N VAL A 736 7.59 5.06 -24.28
CA VAL A 736 6.79 3.97 -23.68
C VAL A 736 5.90 3.32 -24.73
N ALA A 737 5.21 4.12 -25.55
CA ALA A 737 4.34 3.62 -26.62
C ALA A 737 5.10 2.72 -27.60
N ALA A 738 6.32 3.11 -27.99
CA ALA A 738 7.17 2.33 -28.89
C ALA A 738 7.53 0.95 -28.29
N ILE A 739 7.97 0.90 -27.02
CA ILE A 739 8.29 -0.36 -26.34
C ILE A 739 7.05 -1.23 -26.14
N ARG A 740 5.89 -0.61 -25.86
CA ARG A 740 4.63 -1.34 -25.74
C ARG A 740 4.25 -2.04 -27.04
N GLU A 741 4.35 -1.35 -28.18
CA GLU A 741 4.07 -1.98 -29.48
C GLU A 741 5.08 -3.08 -29.81
N GLU A 742 6.38 -2.86 -29.54
CA GLU A 742 7.44 -3.87 -29.68
C GLU A 742 7.13 -5.16 -28.90
N THR A 743 6.47 -5.04 -27.74
CA THR A 743 6.27 -6.14 -26.79
C THR A 743 4.81 -6.61 -26.66
N LYS A 744 3.93 -6.16 -27.56
CA LYS A 744 2.46 -6.36 -27.49
C LYS A 744 1.99 -7.81 -27.36
N GLY A 745 2.74 -8.77 -27.87
CA GLY A 745 2.42 -10.19 -27.79
C GLY A 745 2.88 -10.90 -26.51
N ARG A 746 3.63 -10.22 -25.63
CA ARG A 746 4.17 -10.84 -24.43
C ARG A 746 3.12 -10.89 -23.31
N THR A 747 3.00 -12.05 -22.66
CA THR A 747 2.07 -12.30 -21.55
C THR A 747 2.75 -12.78 -20.27
N SER A 748 4.02 -13.22 -20.35
CA SER A 748 4.84 -13.66 -19.23
C SER A 748 5.76 -12.55 -18.71
N PRO A 749 6.06 -12.52 -17.40
CA PRO A 749 7.08 -11.61 -16.86
C PRO A 749 8.45 -11.85 -17.49
N PHE A 750 9.28 -10.82 -17.57
CA PHE A 750 10.66 -10.96 -17.98
C PHE A 750 11.51 -11.66 -16.92
N THR A 751 12.57 -12.32 -17.35
CA THR A 751 13.73 -12.66 -16.54
C THR A 751 14.87 -11.68 -16.81
N LEU A 752 15.81 -11.53 -15.86
CA LEU A 752 16.97 -10.66 -16.07
C LEU A 752 17.79 -11.03 -17.31
N PRO A 753 18.10 -12.31 -17.60
CA PRO A 753 18.82 -12.68 -18.81
C PRO A 753 18.11 -12.30 -20.11
N GLU A 754 16.78 -12.38 -20.16
CA GLU A 754 16.00 -11.92 -21.33
C GLU A 754 16.12 -10.40 -21.50
N LEU A 755 16.04 -9.64 -20.41
CA LEU A 755 16.19 -8.18 -20.45
C LEU A 755 17.59 -7.78 -20.89
N GLU A 756 18.63 -8.43 -20.37
CA GLU A 756 20.03 -8.19 -20.76
C GLU A 756 20.32 -8.58 -22.21
N ALA A 757 19.57 -9.52 -22.78
CA ALA A 757 19.66 -9.85 -24.20
C ALA A 757 19.05 -8.76 -25.10
N LEU A 758 18.06 -8.00 -24.60
CA LEU A 758 17.37 -6.92 -25.31
C LEU A 758 18.03 -5.55 -25.09
N ASP A 759 18.53 -5.28 -23.89
CA ASP A 759 19.16 -4.03 -23.47
C ASP A 759 20.43 -4.37 -22.67
N PRO A 760 21.56 -4.56 -23.37
CA PRO A 760 22.77 -5.10 -22.77
C PRO A 760 23.44 -4.14 -21.77
N PRO A 761 24.22 -4.67 -20.81
CA PRO A 761 24.90 -3.86 -19.79
C PRO A 761 26.05 -3.00 -20.39
N MET A 762 26.72 -2.23 -19.55
CA MET A 762 27.90 -1.46 -19.96
C MET A 762 29.05 -2.37 -20.42
N LEU A 763 29.66 -2.06 -21.56
CA LEU A 763 30.90 -2.71 -21.98
C LEU A 763 32.05 -2.27 -21.05
N VAL A 764 32.57 -3.21 -20.27
CA VAL A 764 33.59 -2.96 -19.24
C VAL A 764 35.04 -2.94 -19.76
N ASN A 765 35.27 -3.18 -21.06
CA ASN A 765 36.59 -3.27 -21.71
C ASN A 765 37.03 -1.98 -22.42
N ARG A 766 36.66 -0.81 -21.90
CA ARG A 766 36.91 0.49 -22.55
C ARG A 766 38.38 0.70 -22.94
N LYS A 767 39.32 0.25 -22.09
CA LYS A 767 40.77 0.33 -22.32
C LYS A 767 41.27 -0.40 -23.58
N SER A 768 40.48 -1.33 -24.12
CA SER A 768 40.81 -2.13 -25.31
C SER A 768 40.24 -1.54 -26.60
N TRP A 769 39.50 -0.42 -26.54
CA TRP A 769 38.92 0.22 -27.72
C TRP A 769 39.96 1.02 -28.48
N MET A 770 39.91 0.98 -29.80
CA MET A 770 40.71 1.88 -30.64
C MET A 770 39.88 3.11 -31.01
N LEU A 771 40.37 4.28 -30.63
CA LEU A 771 39.65 5.55 -30.79
C LEU A 771 40.36 6.45 -31.80
N THR A 772 39.59 7.00 -32.74
CA THR A 772 40.08 7.95 -33.75
C THR A 772 39.10 9.10 -33.93
N ALA A 773 39.57 10.24 -34.44
CA ALA A 773 38.73 11.40 -34.67
C ALA A 773 39.19 12.21 -35.89
N SER A 774 38.30 13.02 -36.45
CA SER A 774 38.63 13.98 -37.51
C SER A 774 39.61 15.05 -37.03
N ASN A 775 39.52 15.42 -35.75
CA ASN A 775 40.30 16.48 -35.09
C ASN A 775 40.71 16.04 -33.68
N GLY A 776 41.75 16.67 -33.11
CA GLY A 776 42.20 16.37 -31.75
C GLY A 776 42.71 14.93 -31.57
N LYS A 777 43.32 14.34 -32.60
CA LYS A 777 43.66 12.91 -32.68
C LYS A 777 44.46 12.41 -31.47
N ASP A 778 45.42 13.19 -31.00
CA ASP A 778 46.32 12.81 -29.90
C ASP A 778 45.60 12.68 -28.55
N GLY A 779 44.41 13.28 -28.41
CA GLY A 779 43.62 13.25 -27.18
C GLY A 779 42.57 12.15 -27.11
N CYS A 780 42.39 11.30 -28.12
CA CYS A 780 41.24 10.37 -28.17
C CYS A 780 41.20 9.39 -26.99
N LYS A 781 42.37 8.92 -26.51
CA LYS A 781 42.46 8.00 -25.36
C LYS A 781 41.97 8.62 -24.05
N ASN A 782 42.02 9.94 -23.93
CA ASN A 782 41.55 10.64 -22.74
C ASN A 782 40.02 10.53 -22.58
N ALA A 783 39.29 10.16 -23.62
CA ALA A 783 37.85 9.94 -23.51
C ALA A 783 37.51 8.63 -22.76
N ILE A 784 38.46 7.74 -22.48
CA ILE A 784 38.22 6.42 -21.86
C ILE A 784 39.23 6.08 -20.76
N ASP A 785 40.02 7.05 -20.30
CA ASP A 785 41.10 6.83 -19.34
C ASP A 785 40.59 6.73 -17.88
N GLY A 786 39.32 7.08 -17.64
CA GLY A 786 38.69 7.08 -16.32
C GLY A 786 39.09 8.28 -15.45
N ASN A 787 39.75 9.29 -16.01
CA ASN A 787 40.14 10.51 -15.32
C ASN A 787 39.25 11.68 -15.76
N GLY A 788 38.31 12.08 -14.91
CA GLY A 788 37.38 13.18 -15.19
C GLY A 788 38.01 14.59 -15.30
N SER A 789 39.34 14.72 -15.34
CA SER A 789 40.03 15.98 -15.62
C SER A 789 40.68 16.03 -17.01
N SER A 790 40.93 14.88 -17.63
CA SER A 790 41.44 14.76 -18.99
C SER A 790 40.28 14.61 -19.99
N ARG A 791 40.51 15.04 -21.23
CA ARG A 791 39.49 14.97 -22.28
C ARG A 791 40.09 14.81 -23.67
N TRP A 792 39.31 14.24 -24.56
CA TRP A 792 39.41 14.54 -25.98
C TRP A 792 38.69 15.87 -26.26
N SER A 793 39.21 16.64 -27.23
CA SER A 793 38.56 17.86 -27.71
C SER A 793 38.80 18.03 -29.20
N SER A 794 37.80 18.51 -29.93
CA SER A 794 37.93 18.90 -31.35
C SER A 794 39.01 19.96 -31.56
N GLY A 795 39.42 20.68 -30.51
CA GLY A 795 40.49 21.69 -30.55
C GLY A 795 40.14 22.95 -31.34
N ARG A 796 38.87 23.06 -31.77
CA ARG A 796 38.36 24.19 -32.55
C ARG A 796 36.85 24.33 -32.37
N SER A 797 36.31 25.47 -32.83
CA SER A 797 34.87 25.72 -32.89
C SER A 797 34.14 24.65 -33.71
N GLN A 798 32.96 24.22 -33.25
CA GLN A 798 32.10 23.28 -33.98
C GLN A 798 31.60 23.91 -35.29
N VAL A 799 32.00 23.39 -36.45
CA VAL A 799 31.56 23.90 -37.77
C VAL A 799 30.63 22.95 -38.52
N GLY A 800 30.39 21.76 -37.96
CA GLY A 800 29.59 20.70 -38.56
C GLY A 800 30.46 19.81 -39.45
N GLY A 801 30.41 18.51 -39.21
CA GLY A 801 31.16 17.48 -39.94
C GLY A 801 32.33 16.88 -39.15
N GLU A 802 32.64 17.35 -37.95
CA GLU A 802 33.58 16.69 -37.05
C GLU A 802 33.10 15.29 -36.67
N TRP A 803 33.98 14.29 -36.63
CA TRP A 803 33.61 12.93 -36.22
C TRP A 803 34.56 12.33 -35.17
N PHE A 804 34.00 11.47 -34.33
CA PHE A 804 34.69 10.62 -33.36
C PHE A 804 34.28 9.16 -33.60
N GLN A 805 35.26 8.26 -33.67
CA GLN A 805 35.07 6.86 -34.05
C GLN A 805 35.68 5.93 -33.00
N ILE A 806 34.97 4.84 -32.77
CA ILE A 806 35.27 3.81 -31.77
C ILE A 806 35.29 2.48 -32.49
N GLU A 807 36.40 1.76 -32.40
CA GLU A 807 36.53 0.39 -32.87
C GLU A 807 36.66 -0.56 -31.68
N LEU A 808 35.74 -1.50 -31.60
CA LEU A 808 35.64 -2.49 -30.54
C LEU A 808 36.57 -3.68 -30.84
N PRO A 809 37.22 -4.27 -29.81
CA PRO A 809 38.17 -5.37 -30.01
C PRO A 809 37.51 -6.63 -30.58
N GLU A 810 36.20 -6.78 -30.41
CA GLU A 810 35.38 -7.92 -30.85
C GLU A 810 34.04 -7.39 -31.36
N LEU A 811 33.37 -8.16 -32.22
CA LEU A 811 32.00 -7.83 -32.64
C LEU A 811 31.10 -7.83 -31.40
N SER A 812 30.31 -6.78 -31.21
CA SER A 812 29.46 -6.63 -30.04
C SER A 812 28.08 -6.14 -30.46
N LYS A 813 27.04 -6.56 -29.73
CA LYS A 813 25.74 -5.90 -29.80
C LYS A 813 25.79 -4.64 -28.98
N VAL A 814 25.41 -3.49 -29.54
CA VAL A 814 25.43 -2.19 -28.88
C VAL A 814 24.05 -1.53 -28.95
N SER A 815 23.65 -0.86 -27.87
CA SER A 815 22.34 -0.21 -27.75
C SER A 815 22.42 1.26 -27.35
N GLU A 816 23.56 1.74 -26.84
CA GLU A 816 23.69 3.11 -26.39
C GLU A 816 25.14 3.58 -26.39
N VAL A 817 25.35 4.86 -26.71
CA VAL A 817 26.63 5.56 -26.56
C VAL A 817 26.42 6.79 -25.67
N ILE A 818 27.26 6.95 -24.65
CA ILE A 818 27.18 8.02 -23.66
C ILE A 818 28.47 8.84 -23.75
N LEU A 819 28.31 10.15 -23.95
CA LEU A 819 29.39 11.14 -24.03
C LEU A 819 29.28 12.09 -22.85
N ASP A 820 30.28 12.11 -21.97
CA ASP A 820 30.32 13.01 -20.82
C ASP A 820 31.29 14.17 -21.08
N ALA A 821 30.77 15.39 -21.06
CA ALA A 821 31.50 16.65 -21.12
C ALA A 821 31.28 17.50 -19.86
N SER A 822 30.86 16.93 -18.74
CA SER A 822 30.52 17.65 -17.49
C SER A 822 31.58 18.63 -16.98
N PRO A 823 32.89 18.33 -17.03
CA PRO A 823 33.91 19.30 -16.65
C PRO A 823 34.14 20.42 -17.68
N SER A 824 33.57 20.30 -18.88
CA SER A 824 33.54 21.33 -19.93
C SER A 824 32.10 21.52 -20.39
N THR A 825 31.29 22.08 -19.49
CA THR A 825 29.81 22.01 -19.49
C THR A 825 29.09 22.43 -20.77
N ASP A 826 29.78 23.16 -21.66
CA ASP A 826 29.22 23.70 -22.90
C ASP A 826 29.86 23.10 -24.17
N ASP A 827 30.73 22.09 -24.02
CA ASP A 827 31.46 21.43 -25.12
C ASP A 827 30.77 20.14 -25.61
N TYR A 828 29.47 19.98 -25.41
CA TYR A 828 28.70 18.86 -25.97
C TYR A 828 28.43 19.05 -27.49
N PRO A 829 28.21 17.97 -28.26
CA PRO A 829 27.91 18.08 -29.69
C PRO A 829 26.56 18.78 -29.90
N ARG A 830 26.53 19.86 -30.68
CA ARG A 830 25.29 20.64 -30.92
C ARG A 830 24.22 19.87 -31.68
N GLU A 831 24.63 19.14 -32.70
CA GLU A 831 23.81 18.15 -33.38
C GLU A 831 24.70 16.96 -33.70
N TYR A 832 24.15 15.75 -33.79
CA TYR A 832 24.92 14.54 -34.09
C TYR A 832 24.14 13.57 -34.98
N GLU A 833 24.89 12.73 -35.70
CA GLU A 833 24.44 11.53 -36.39
C GLU A 833 25.35 10.36 -36.02
N VAL A 834 24.80 9.15 -35.87
CA VAL A 834 25.57 7.93 -35.58
C VAL A 834 25.33 6.86 -36.62
N VAL A 835 26.42 6.26 -37.09
CA VAL A 835 26.44 5.10 -37.98
C VAL A 835 27.38 4.04 -37.40
N VAL A 836 27.16 2.77 -37.75
CA VAL A 836 27.98 1.63 -37.31
C VAL A 836 28.43 0.78 -38.49
N MET A 837 29.42 -0.08 -38.27
CA MET A 837 29.89 -1.08 -39.22
C MET A 837 30.14 -2.39 -38.47
N ALA A 838 29.58 -3.49 -38.94
CA ALA A 838 29.73 -4.83 -38.35
C ALA A 838 30.64 -5.73 -39.21
N ASP A 839 30.43 -5.73 -40.51
CA ASP A 839 30.96 -6.70 -41.49
C ASP A 839 31.58 -6.04 -42.74
N GLY A 840 31.93 -4.75 -42.67
CA GLY A 840 32.64 -4.02 -43.72
C GLY A 840 31.81 -2.97 -44.46
N GLU A 841 30.49 -2.93 -44.26
CA GLU A 841 29.61 -1.86 -44.75
C GLU A 841 29.12 -0.94 -43.63
N TRP A 842 28.94 0.35 -43.94
CA TRP A 842 28.33 1.29 -43.01
C TRP A 842 26.81 1.16 -43.01
N SER A 843 26.21 1.20 -41.84
CA SER A 843 24.76 1.27 -41.68
C SER A 843 24.19 2.56 -42.26
N LYS A 844 22.88 2.60 -42.48
CA LYS A 844 22.12 3.87 -42.51
C LYS A 844 22.32 4.62 -41.19
N VAL A 845 22.03 5.92 -41.16
CA VAL A 845 22.04 6.71 -39.91
C VAL A 845 21.08 6.05 -38.90
N LEU A 846 21.64 5.60 -37.77
CA LEU A 846 20.90 4.87 -36.74
C LEU A 846 20.37 5.79 -35.64
N ALA A 847 21.04 6.91 -35.39
CA ALA A 847 20.57 7.93 -34.45
C ALA A 847 20.95 9.33 -34.95
N LYS A 848 20.06 10.29 -34.68
CA LYS A 848 20.31 11.72 -34.88
C LYS A 848 19.68 12.53 -33.73
N GLY A 849 20.29 13.63 -33.34
CA GLY A 849 19.77 14.46 -32.26
C GLY A 849 20.60 15.71 -31.98
N SER A 850 20.23 16.44 -30.93
CA SER A 850 20.96 17.62 -30.44
C SER A 850 21.40 17.41 -29.01
N GLY A 851 22.64 17.80 -28.69
CA GLY A 851 23.09 17.86 -27.30
C GLY A 851 22.48 19.09 -26.61
N ASN A 852 21.93 18.90 -25.40
CA ASN A 852 21.25 19.95 -24.63
C ASN A 852 21.87 20.14 -23.23
N GLY A 853 23.05 19.57 -23.00
CA GLY A 853 23.71 19.57 -21.70
C GLY A 853 25.02 18.78 -21.71
N PRO A 854 25.79 18.83 -20.62
CA PRO A 854 27.13 18.26 -20.54
C PRO A 854 27.19 16.75 -20.82
N VAL A 855 26.15 15.98 -20.49
CA VAL A 855 26.09 14.55 -20.79
C VAL A 855 25.14 14.32 -21.95
N THR A 856 25.65 13.73 -23.02
CA THR A 856 24.86 13.35 -24.21
C THR A 856 24.70 11.83 -24.25
N VAL A 857 23.48 11.36 -24.09
CA VAL A 857 23.11 9.94 -24.20
C VAL A 857 22.49 9.71 -25.58
N ILE A 858 23.07 8.80 -26.36
CA ILE A 858 22.66 8.48 -27.72
C ILE A 858 22.16 7.03 -27.74
N GLY A 859 20.84 6.84 -27.77
CA GLY A 859 20.23 5.53 -27.95
C GLY A 859 20.37 5.03 -29.39
N LEU A 860 20.65 3.73 -29.55
CA LEU A 860 20.71 3.02 -30.82
C LEU A 860 19.69 1.87 -30.80
N PRO A 861 19.13 1.46 -31.97
CA PRO A 861 18.54 0.13 -32.06
C PRO A 861 19.62 -0.91 -31.69
N LEU A 862 19.25 -1.99 -31.00
CA LEU A 862 20.21 -3.05 -30.65
C LEU A 862 20.83 -3.62 -31.92
N VAL A 863 22.09 -3.27 -32.18
CA VAL A 863 22.75 -3.51 -33.46
C VAL A 863 24.12 -4.12 -33.24
N GLU A 864 24.55 -4.99 -34.15
CA GLU A 864 25.92 -5.49 -34.14
C GLU A 864 26.86 -4.41 -34.66
N ALA A 865 27.94 -4.16 -33.94
CA ALA A 865 28.93 -3.17 -34.31
C ALA A 865 30.33 -3.67 -33.97
N LYS A 866 31.23 -3.48 -34.93
CA LYS A 866 32.68 -3.52 -34.74
C LYS A 866 33.23 -2.10 -34.67
N ILE A 867 32.69 -1.18 -35.49
CA ILE A 867 33.06 0.23 -35.53
C ILE A 867 31.80 1.08 -35.34
N ILE A 868 31.89 2.12 -34.51
CA ILE A 868 30.84 3.12 -34.28
C ILE A 868 31.43 4.49 -34.63
N ARG A 869 30.73 5.29 -35.44
CA ARG A 869 31.14 6.66 -35.77
C ARG A 869 30.03 7.65 -35.44
N ILE A 870 30.40 8.66 -34.65
CA ILE A 870 29.56 9.78 -34.25
C ILE A 870 30.04 11.00 -35.04
N THR A 871 29.16 11.61 -35.80
CA THR A 871 29.46 12.84 -36.57
C THR A 871 28.65 13.98 -35.98
N GLN A 872 29.33 15.00 -35.46
CA GLN A 872 28.71 16.24 -35.03
C GLN A 872 28.31 17.05 -36.28
N LYS A 873 27.11 17.65 -36.29
CA LYS A 873 26.53 18.35 -37.46
C LYS A 873 26.24 19.83 -37.22
N GLY A 874 26.06 20.22 -35.96
CA GLY A 874 25.67 21.58 -35.59
C GLY A 874 26.81 22.58 -35.68
N ARG A 875 26.49 23.87 -35.52
CA ARG A 875 27.50 24.95 -35.56
C ARG A 875 27.50 25.75 -34.27
N SER A 876 28.69 26.06 -33.76
CA SER A 876 28.83 26.93 -32.58
C SER A 876 30.20 27.61 -32.57
N LYS A 877 30.18 28.95 -32.49
CA LYS A 877 31.40 29.78 -32.45
C LYS A 877 31.95 29.83 -31.04
N GLY A 878 33.24 29.53 -30.88
CA GLY A 878 33.94 29.59 -29.59
C GLY A 878 33.66 28.41 -28.65
N LYS A 879 32.93 27.39 -29.10
CA LYS A 879 32.63 26.17 -28.33
C LYS A 879 33.20 24.96 -29.03
N HIS A 880 33.90 24.10 -28.29
CA HIS A 880 34.49 22.90 -28.84
C HIS A 880 33.50 21.74 -28.72
N TRP A 881 33.82 20.60 -29.32
CA TRP A 881 33.21 19.33 -28.94
C TRP A 881 34.25 18.54 -28.14
N SER A 882 33.95 18.24 -26.89
CA SER A 882 34.86 17.56 -25.96
C SER A 882 34.19 16.34 -25.32
N ILE A 883 35.00 15.33 -24.96
CA ILE A 883 34.57 14.11 -24.29
C ILE A 883 35.59 13.80 -23.18
N HIS A 884 35.16 13.86 -21.93
CA HIS A 884 35.92 13.48 -20.73
C HIS A 884 35.72 12.01 -20.36
N ASP A 885 34.51 11.48 -20.57
CA ASP A 885 34.27 10.04 -20.44
C ASP A 885 33.33 9.53 -21.54
N LEU A 886 33.66 8.37 -22.08
CA LEU A 886 32.94 7.68 -23.14
C LEU A 886 32.55 6.29 -22.64
N GLN A 887 31.29 5.99 -22.83
CA GLN A 887 30.63 4.80 -22.31
C GLN A 887 29.74 4.19 -23.41
N ILE A 888 29.74 2.86 -23.52
CA ILE A 888 28.90 2.12 -24.48
C ILE A 888 28.16 1.03 -23.74
N LYS A 889 26.85 0.94 -23.96
CA LYS A 889 26.09 -0.26 -23.61
C LYS A 889 26.16 -1.27 -24.72
N GLY A 890 26.52 -2.48 -24.34
CA GLY A 890 26.66 -3.57 -25.26
C GLY A 890 27.06 -4.87 -24.59
N LYS A 891 26.90 -5.95 -25.34
CA LYS A 891 27.32 -7.29 -24.94
C LYS A 891 28.20 -7.84 -26.05
N ARG A 892 29.34 -8.40 -25.65
CA ARG A 892 30.23 -9.11 -26.59
C ARG A 892 29.49 -10.34 -27.11
N LEU A 893 29.61 -10.59 -28.41
CA LEU A 893 29.00 -11.74 -29.07
C LEU A 893 29.87 -12.98 -28.98
#